data_AF-A0A3M7DUW4-F1
#
_entry.id   AF-A0A3M7DUW4-F1
#
_cell.length_a   1.000
_cell.length_b   1.000
_cell.length_c   1.000
_cell.angle_alpha   90.00
_cell.angle_beta   90.00
_cell.angle_gamma   90.00
#
_symmetry.space_group_name_H-M   'P 1'
#
loop_
_entity.id
_entity.type
_entity.pdbx_description
1 polymer ?
#
loop_
_entity_poly.entity_id
_entity_poly.type
_entity_poly.pdbx_seq_one_letter_code
_entity_poly.pdbx_strand_id
1 'polypeptide(L)'
;MQSTDPTTSQPSSSPPPSHAQELPSTLAASAELSWTTLTMASGGNILAIPFRRTHSLRLSDAIKSYISTKYDQHPATFQHDLEIIDQLRKDAVASLEAHSSGVQKLQGYAAQLVWMGGKFPVDIGADFTWFPSLGYHSHHPQTENNLRFELANIVFNLAAMYSQLALSSNRATADGLKTAASNFCMAAGVIQHLKTSILPELRNAAPPEDMDTLTLESLECLMLAQAQECFWQKAVKDGLKDASIAKLATKVSDLYSEAGDWAVKSASITSEWIHHINAKHHHFAAAAQYRAACDCLEKRKYGEEVARLRDALNCVNVALKEPKVNRAVTSDLQGLKYRVQEDLKRAEKDNDTIYLIPEPPKSELRVLDRASMVASRIPPELAKSQELLSDPRGELGKPLFAKLVPYAVHVAASIYADRRDRLVGNTLVAEYEAMTQRIHELLSSLSLPGSLQALEKPLGLPPGLASHAEEVRQANGVQRLHATIGDTEKLKASTRVLYQEGLDLLRTEAGEDEASRRKYGTDRWNRTPAKDGMPKLYKQVEDIQGYLQQADNSDQMVQERLRQNESLIRLLGGTNRDLEDFVPSSRRATMTAKVEREANQLRGCLNEVSRLEARRKRKVEQLRTKAKEDDVSSDLLREAGRLEREYPMQPVSAGQFEALFDERLNRYQVDEEELKKEEAEQEKLLTRIREANSTFQAVKKGDTSSREREQALQDLENAHMTYKQVMRDLETGRKFYNDLAAIVTRFRDECRNFVYTRRSEAQVLEADLSTSMEGMRIQEQTQNQLRAEKEAQQAAQQRQARGFNAGGGSGSNAPSGGSTRSPTSPSSGSESTATPMAAPMPQRPAQAQQPPAVVGLQTPQIPQQTTWQEGMPIVFGGQQGNATAGAGGGGGGVVGGERQHVNGAAAGSPEKQQTWDPSQGLKFMPR
;
A
#
# COMPACT_ATOMS: atom_id res chain seq x y z
N MET A 1 -35.76 -37.09 -52.93
CA MET A 1 -34.84 -36.48 -53.93
C MET A 1 -33.46 -36.50 -53.32
N GLN A 2 -32.39 -37.00 -53.94
CA GLN A 2 -32.21 -37.76 -55.19
C GLN A 2 -30.89 -38.57 -54.97
N SER A 3 -30.91 -39.91 -55.05
CA SER A 3 -30.39 -40.74 -56.17
C SER A 3 -28.86 -40.59 -56.42
N THR A 4 -28.03 -41.63 -56.62
CA THR A 4 -28.26 -42.97 -57.22
C THR A 4 -27.31 -44.09 -56.71
N ASP A 5 -27.74 -45.35 -56.84
CA ASP A 5 -26.93 -46.61 -56.85
C ASP A 5 -26.15 -46.77 -58.20
N PRO A 6 -25.60 -47.93 -58.68
CA PRO A 6 -25.45 -49.31 -58.14
C PRO A 6 -23.96 -49.83 -58.26
N THR A 7 -23.51 -51.10 -58.46
CA THR A 7 -24.11 -52.41 -58.87
C THR A 7 -23.23 -53.64 -58.50
N THR A 8 -23.83 -54.65 -57.84
CA THR A 8 -23.88 -56.10 -58.18
C THR A 8 -22.70 -56.86 -58.84
N SER A 9 -22.28 -58.00 -58.23
CA SER A 9 -22.21 -59.34 -58.89
C SER A 9 -21.82 -60.51 -57.95
N GLN A 10 -22.30 -61.71 -58.30
CA GLN A 10 -21.99 -63.06 -57.75
C GLN A 10 -21.64 -63.97 -58.97
N PRO A 11 -21.06 -65.21 -58.87
CA PRO A 11 -21.64 -66.34 -58.10
C PRO A 11 -20.68 -67.47 -57.59
N SER A 12 -21.30 -68.50 -56.99
CA SER A 12 -20.89 -69.89 -56.63
C SER A 12 -19.74 -70.56 -57.42
N SER A 13 -18.95 -71.52 -56.85
CA SER A 13 -19.45 -72.85 -56.39
C SER A 13 -18.51 -73.74 -55.52
N SER A 14 -19.12 -74.46 -54.55
CA SER A 14 -18.96 -75.89 -54.12
C SER A 14 -17.60 -76.67 -54.07
N PRO A 15 -17.44 -77.70 -53.19
CA PRO A 15 -18.04 -77.96 -51.85
C PRO A 15 -16.97 -78.46 -50.78
N PRO A 16 -17.07 -79.54 -49.94
CA PRO A 16 -16.55 -79.54 -48.54
C PRO A 16 -15.49 -80.67 -48.25
N PRO A 17 -15.19 -81.16 -47.02
CA PRO A 17 -15.52 -80.73 -45.64
C PRO A 17 -14.32 -80.69 -44.64
N SER A 18 -14.53 -80.19 -43.40
CA SER A 18 -13.90 -80.68 -42.16
C SER A 18 -14.47 -79.98 -40.90
N HIS A 19 -14.25 -80.56 -39.71
CA HIS A 19 -14.82 -80.10 -38.42
C HIS A 19 -13.91 -79.13 -37.65
N ALA A 20 -14.50 -78.06 -37.12
CA ALA A 20 -14.16 -77.45 -35.82
C ALA A 20 -15.41 -76.72 -35.27
N GLN A 21 -15.55 -76.62 -33.95
CA GLN A 21 -16.62 -75.83 -33.30
C GLN A 21 -16.00 -74.62 -32.61
N GLU A 22 -16.47 -73.43 -32.93
CA GLU A 22 -16.19 -72.21 -32.17
C GLU A 22 -17.39 -71.87 -31.26
N LEU A 23 -17.12 -71.25 -30.11
CA LEU A 23 -18.13 -70.70 -29.19
C LEU A 23 -17.81 -69.22 -28.90
N PRO A 24 -18.83 -68.38 -28.64
CA PRO A 24 -18.71 -66.94 -28.86
C PRO A 24 -17.96 -66.16 -27.77
N SER A 25 -17.13 -65.22 -28.20
CA SER A 25 -16.26 -64.36 -27.40
C SER A 25 -16.96 -63.17 -26.72
N THR A 26 -18.27 -63.25 -26.46
CA THR A 26 -19.09 -62.12 -25.97
C THR A 26 -19.33 -62.07 -24.46
N LEU A 27 -18.99 -63.13 -23.72
CA LEU A 27 -19.19 -63.18 -22.26
C LEU A 27 -18.06 -62.53 -21.43
N ALA A 28 -16.84 -62.42 -21.96
CA ALA A 28 -15.68 -61.91 -21.22
C ALA A 28 -15.79 -60.41 -20.91
N ALA A 29 -16.05 -59.58 -21.92
CA ALA A 29 -16.09 -58.11 -21.79
C ALA A 29 -17.16 -57.60 -20.80
N SER A 30 -18.23 -58.37 -20.55
CA SER A 30 -19.25 -58.03 -19.55
C SER A 30 -18.78 -58.25 -18.11
N ALA A 31 -17.80 -59.12 -17.87
CA ALA A 31 -17.24 -59.36 -16.54
C ALA A 31 -16.23 -58.28 -16.13
N GLU A 32 -15.45 -57.75 -17.07
CA GLU A 32 -14.34 -56.80 -16.82
C GLU A 32 -14.79 -55.47 -16.22
N LEU A 33 -16.03 -55.03 -16.49
CA LEU A 33 -16.59 -53.77 -15.98
C LEU A 33 -17.01 -53.82 -14.49
N SER A 34 -17.12 -55.01 -13.90
CA SER A 34 -17.72 -55.22 -12.58
C SER A 34 -16.80 -54.84 -11.40
N TRP A 35 -15.49 -55.05 -11.52
CA TRP A 35 -14.55 -55.01 -10.38
C TRP A 35 -13.90 -53.65 -10.12
N THR A 36 -14.06 -52.65 -11.00
CA THR A 36 -13.51 -51.28 -10.80
C THR A 36 -14.53 -50.25 -10.29
N THR A 37 -15.73 -50.71 -9.90
CA THR A 37 -16.92 -49.85 -9.77
C THR A 37 -17.72 -50.06 -8.46
N LEU A 38 -17.33 -50.99 -7.57
CA LEU A 38 -18.12 -51.35 -6.39
C LEU A 38 -17.38 -51.23 -5.05
N THR A 39 -17.24 -50.00 -4.53
CA THR A 39 -17.06 -49.77 -3.09
C THR A 39 -17.48 -48.35 -2.72
N MET A 40 -18.45 -48.23 -1.79
CA MET A 40 -18.92 -46.97 -1.23
C MET A 40 -18.95 -47.07 0.30
N ALA A 41 -18.75 -45.92 0.95
CA ALA A 41 -18.76 -45.68 2.40
C ALA A 41 -17.57 -46.22 3.25
N SER A 42 -17.01 -45.31 4.05
CA SER A 42 -16.17 -45.53 5.24
C SER A 42 -14.86 -46.33 5.08
N GLY A 43 -13.83 -45.70 4.51
CA GLY A 43 -12.44 -46.19 4.54
C GLY A 43 -11.74 -46.08 3.18
N GLY A 44 -11.34 -44.88 2.77
CA GLY A 44 -10.85 -44.61 1.41
C GLY A 44 -9.51 -45.28 1.05
N ASN A 45 -9.42 -45.78 -0.18
CA ASN A 45 -8.21 -46.32 -0.83
C ASN A 45 -7.18 -45.23 -1.21
N ILE A 46 -7.20 -44.09 -0.50
CA ILE A 46 -6.54 -42.82 -0.80
C ILE A 46 -6.35 -42.08 0.52
N LEU A 47 -5.15 -41.55 0.74
CA LEU A 47 -4.86 -40.60 1.81
C LEU A 47 -5.24 -39.18 1.37
N ALA A 48 -5.59 -38.32 2.33
CA ALA A 48 -5.80 -36.89 2.11
C ALA A 48 -5.26 -36.13 3.33
N ILE A 49 -4.74 -34.92 3.10
CA ILE A 49 -4.10 -34.11 4.15
C ILE A 49 -5.21 -33.55 5.07
N PRO A 50 -5.14 -33.77 6.39
CA PRO A 50 -6.12 -33.18 7.32
C PRO A 50 -5.95 -31.66 7.43
N PHE A 51 -7.03 -30.94 7.73
CA PHE A 51 -6.93 -29.50 7.97
C PHE A 51 -6.30 -29.20 9.35
N ARG A 52 -5.34 -28.27 9.37
CA ARG A 52 -4.89 -27.60 10.60
C ARG A 52 -6.01 -26.74 11.17
N ARG A 53 -6.01 -26.58 12.50
CA ARG A 53 -7.01 -25.80 13.24
C ARG A 53 -6.36 -24.62 13.95
N THR A 54 -7.13 -23.58 14.23
CA THR A 54 -6.67 -22.34 14.88
C THR A 54 -7.73 -21.82 15.83
N HIS A 55 -7.35 -20.96 16.77
CA HIS A 55 -8.30 -20.21 17.58
C HIS A 55 -8.85 -19.00 16.83
N SER A 56 -10.01 -18.50 17.27
CA SER A 56 -10.55 -17.25 16.76
C SER A 56 -9.69 -16.09 17.28
N LEU A 57 -9.28 -15.22 16.37
CA LEU A 57 -8.43 -14.06 16.62
C LEU A 57 -8.96 -12.91 15.75
N ARG A 58 -9.02 -11.71 16.30
CA ARG A 58 -9.28 -10.48 15.56
C ARG A 58 -7.96 -9.86 15.16
N LEU A 59 -7.62 -9.98 13.89
CA LEU A 59 -6.42 -9.35 13.34
C LEU A 59 -6.61 -7.82 13.27
N SER A 60 -7.85 -7.34 13.14
CA SER A 60 -8.17 -5.92 13.14
C SER A 60 -7.74 -5.19 14.41
N ASP A 61 -7.70 -5.84 15.58
CA ASP A 61 -7.33 -5.19 16.84
C ASP A 61 -5.81 -4.94 16.95
N ALA A 62 -4.98 -5.88 16.46
CA ALA A 62 -3.55 -5.66 16.29
C ALA A 62 -3.24 -4.58 15.24
N ILE A 63 -3.92 -4.63 14.08
CA ILE A 63 -3.76 -3.62 13.01
C ILE A 63 -4.10 -2.22 13.53
N LYS A 64 -5.22 -2.04 14.27
CA LYS A 64 -5.61 -0.74 14.87
C LYS A 64 -4.50 -0.19 15.75
N SER A 65 -3.98 -1.02 16.66
CA SER A 65 -2.88 -0.67 17.57
C SER A 65 -1.62 -0.26 16.82
N TYR A 66 -1.24 -1.00 15.77
CA TYR A 66 -0.08 -0.70 14.95
C TYR A 66 -0.23 0.61 14.17
N ILE A 67 -1.39 0.82 13.52
CA ILE A 67 -1.71 2.06 12.79
C ILE A 67 -1.66 3.27 13.74
N SER A 68 -2.32 3.22 14.90
CA SER A 68 -2.33 4.34 15.86
C SER A 68 -0.95 4.64 16.45
N THR A 69 -0.06 3.65 16.54
CA THR A 69 1.25 3.80 17.18
C THR A 69 2.36 4.18 16.20
N LYS A 70 2.21 3.89 14.89
CA LYS A 70 3.30 4.00 13.90
C LYS A 70 3.00 4.88 12.67
N TYR A 71 1.74 5.17 12.36
CA TYR A 71 1.36 5.84 11.11
C TYR A 71 0.86 7.27 11.29
N ASP A 72 0.58 7.70 12.53
CA ASP A 72 -0.06 8.99 12.86
C ASP A 72 -1.40 9.22 12.09
N GLN A 73 -2.07 8.11 11.75
CA GLN A 73 -3.36 8.10 11.07
C GLN A 73 -4.41 7.46 11.98
N HIS A 74 -5.60 8.06 12.06
CA HIS A 74 -6.65 7.55 12.93
C HIS A 74 -7.24 6.23 12.36
N PRO A 75 -7.24 5.10 13.10
CA PRO A 75 -7.60 3.78 12.55
C PRO A 75 -9.01 3.69 11.93
N ALA A 76 -9.96 4.52 12.37
CA ALA A 76 -11.31 4.56 11.78
C ALA A 76 -11.32 4.90 10.27
N THR A 77 -10.27 5.53 9.75
CA THR A 77 -10.06 5.76 8.31
C THR A 77 -10.05 4.45 7.50
N PHE A 78 -9.71 3.34 8.15
CA PHE A 78 -9.58 2.00 7.58
C PHE A 78 -10.65 1.03 8.14
N GLN A 79 -11.72 1.53 8.76
CA GLN A 79 -12.73 0.68 9.44
C GLN A 79 -13.31 -0.42 8.54
N HIS A 80 -13.55 -0.11 7.26
CA HIS A 80 -14.04 -1.10 6.29
C HIS A 80 -13.00 -2.19 5.98
N ASP A 81 -11.74 -1.81 5.79
CA ASP A 81 -10.64 -2.74 5.54
C ASP A 81 -10.38 -3.65 6.76
N LEU A 82 -10.52 -3.09 7.96
CA LEU A 82 -10.45 -3.78 9.25
C LEU A 82 -11.58 -4.80 9.44
N GLU A 83 -12.79 -4.51 8.96
CA GLU A 83 -13.93 -5.45 8.96
C GLU A 83 -13.74 -6.57 7.93
N ILE A 84 -13.23 -6.25 6.72
CA ILE A 84 -13.00 -7.24 5.67
C ILE A 84 -11.90 -8.23 6.09
N ILE A 85 -10.78 -7.79 6.66
CA ILE A 85 -9.68 -8.71 7.01
C ILE A 85 -10.08 -9.72 8.10
N ASP A 86 -10.84 -9.29 9.12
CA ASP A 86 -11.38 -10.19 10.15
C ASP A 86 -12.39 -11.19 9.57
N GLN A 87 -13.25 -10.76 8.64
CA GLN A 87 -14.20 -11.65 7.98
C GLN A 87 -13.51 -12.63 7.01
N LEU A 88 -12.49 -12.19 6.25
CA LEU A 88 -11.68 -13.06 5.40
C LEU A 88 -10.92 -14.11 6.22
N ARG A 89 -10.29 -13.73 7.35
CA ARG A 89 -9.67 -14.69 8.26
C ARG A 89 -10.70 -15.71 8.73
N LYS A 90 -11.84 -15.25 9.25
CA LYS A 90 -12.92 -16.08 9.77
C LYS A 90 -13.45 -17.08 8.73
N ASP A 91 -13.67 -16.63 7.49
CA ASP A 91 -14.12 -17.48 6.40
C ASP A 91 -13.07 -18.51 5.96
N ALA A 92 -11.79 -18.11 5.90
CA ALA A 92 -10.68 -19.00 5.57
C ALA A 92 -10.48 -20.09 6.64
N VAL A 93 -10.41 -19.72 7.92
CA VAL A 93 -10.17 -20.69 9.02
C VAL A 93 -11.36 -21.59 9.33
N ALA A 94 -12.59 -21.17 8.96
CA ALA A 94 -13.79 -22.00 9.06
C ALA A 94 -13.97 -22.97 7.88
N SER A 95 -13.17 -22.85 6.81
CA SER A 95 -13.26 -23.70 5.61
C SER A 95 -12.57 -25.06 5.83
N LEU A 96 -13.14 -25.87 6.74
CA LEU A 96 -12.63 -27.19 7.16
C LEU A 96 -13.39 -28.38 6.51
N GLU A 97 -14.13 -28.12 5.43
CA GLU A 97 -14.92 -29.10 4.68
C GLU A 97 -14.56 -29.06 3.19
N ALA A 98 -14.68 -30.20 2.49
CA ALA A 98 -14.25 -30.36 1.10
C ALA A 98 -15.19 -29.66 0.09
N HIS A 99 -15.06 -28.34 -0.07
CA HIS A 99 -15.90 -27.54 -0.96
C HIS A 99 -15.13 -26.49 -1.76
N SER A 100 -15.52 -26.24 -3.02
CA SER A 100 -14.82 -25.33 -3.93
C SER A 100 -14.76 -23.88 -3.43
N SER A 101 -15.79 -23.40 -2.73
CA SER A 101 -15.75 -22.06 -2.10
C SER A 101 -14.70 -21.93 -1.00
N GLY A 102 -14.25 -23.04 -0.40
CA GLY A 102 -13.14 -23.06 0.55
C GLY A 102 -11.81 -22.70 -0.11
N VAL A 103 -11.60 -23.10 -1.38
CA VAL A 103 -10.43 -22.72 -2.19
C VAL A 103 -10.38 -21.21 -2.36
N GLN A 104 -11.46 -20.59 -2.85
CA GLN A 104 -11.54 -19.13 -3.03
C GLN A 104 -11.35 -18.36 -1.70
N LYS A 105 -11.94 -18.84 -0.59
CA LYS A 105 -11.77 -18.22 0.74
C LYS A 105 -10.31 -18.26 1.23
N LEU A 106 -9.66 -19.42 1.11
CA LEU A 106 -8.25 -19.60 1.50
C LEU A 106 -7.30 -18.78 0.60
N GLN A 107 -7.54 -18.77 -0.72
CA GLN A 107 -6.78 -17.97 -1.69
C GLN A 107 -6.92 -16.47 -1.44
N GLY A 108 -8.15 -15.97 -1.25
CA GLY A 108 -8.41 -14.55 -1.00
C GLY A 108 -7.74 -14.03 0.27
N TYR A 109 -7.83 -14.78 1.37
CA TYR A 109 -7.14 -14.40 2.62
C TYR A 109 -5.60 -14.51 2.49
N ALA A 110 -5.08 -15.56 1.85
CA ALA A 110 -3.64 -15.68 1.59
C ALA A 110 -3.09 -14.52 0.74
N ALA A 111 -3.83 -14.08 -0.29
CA ALA A 111 -3.45 -12.94 -1.12
C ALA A 111 -3.39 -11.63 -0.33
N GLN A 112 -4.35 -11.40 0.59
CA GLN A 112 -4.30 -10.24 1.49
C GLN A 112 -3.12 -10.31 2.47
N LEU A 113 -2.77 -11.48 3.01
CA LEU A 113 -1.60 -11.63 3.89
C LEU A 113 -0.29 -11.33 3.13
N VAL A 114 -0.15 -11.80 1.88
CA VAL A 114 1.00 -11.48 1.01
C VAL A 114 1.08 -9.99 0.67
N TRP A 115 -0.07 -9.33 0.48
CA TRP A 115 -0.15 -7.88 0.25
C TRP A 115 0.17 -7.06 1.51
N MET A 116 -0.43 -7.42 2.65
CA MET A 116 -0.19 -6.79 3.96
C MET A 116 1.26 -6.93 4.41
N GLY A 117 1.94 -8.02 4.05
CA GLY A 117 3.37 -8.23 4.30
C GLY A 117 4.33 -7.32 3.51
N GLY A 118 3.82 -6.28 2.84
CA GLY A 118 4.56 -5.11 2.32
C GLY A 118 4.02 -3.76 2.84
N LYS A 119 3.23 -3.77 3.91
CA LYS A 119 2.63 -2.60 4.60
C LYS A 119 2.70 -2.70 6.13
N PHE A 120 2.97 -3.88 6.66
CA PHE A 120 3.06 -4.20 8.07
C PHE A 120 4.28 -5.12 8.28
N PRO A 121 4.98 -5.01 9.42
CA PRO A 121 6.04 -5.93 9.79
C PRO A 121 5.45 -7.33 10.05
N VAL A 122 6.30 -8.34 10.07
CA VAL A 122 5.87 -9.72 10.31
C VAL A 122 5.22 -9.89 11.69
N ASP A 123 5.71 -9.17 12.69
CA ASP A 123 5.37 -9.25 14.12
C ASP A 123 4.38 -8.16 14.58
N ILE A 124 3.31 -7.95 13.81
CA ILE A 124 2.28 -6.90 14.00
C ILE A 124 1.63 -6.82 15.41
N GLY A 125 1.80 -7.82 16.26
CA GLY A 125 1.22 -7.91 17.60
C GLY A 125 -0.03 -8.81 17.64
N ALA A 126 -0.03 -9.88 16.84
CA ALA A 126 -1.14 -10.80 16.66
C ALA A 126 -0.67 -12.24 16.89
N ASP A 127 -0.96 -12.81 18.07
CA ASP A 127 -0.55 -14.17 18.43
C ASP A 127 -1.39 -15.22 17.69
N PHE A 128 -0.83 -15.78 16.60
CA PHE A 128 -1.51 -16.77 15.78
C PHE A 128 -1.34 -18.18 16.36
N THR A 129 -2.30 -18.67 17.13
CA THR A 129 -2.30 -20.06 17.64
C THR A 129 -2.83 -21.06 16.60
N TRP A 130 -2.03 -22.06 16.25
CA TRP A 130 -2.37 -23.14 15.32
C TRP A 130 -2.01 -24.53 15.88
N PHE A 131 -2.82 -25.53 15.52
CA PHE A 131 -2.64 -26.94 15.88
C PHE A 131 -2.12 -27.73 14.68
N PRO A 132 -1.06 -28.56 14.84
CA PRO A 132 -0.58 -29.48 13.80
C PRO A 132 -1.68 -30.43 13.32
N SER A 133 -1.63 -30.77 12.03
CA SER A 133 -2.60 -31.67 11.37
C SER A 133 -2.07 -33.08 11.14
N LEU A 134 -0.75 -33.24 11.23
CA LEU A 134 -0.02 -34.49 11.13
C LEU A 134 0.84 -34.68 12.40
N GLY A 135 1.59 -35.78 12.46
CA GLY A 135 2.40 -36.14 13.60
C GLY A 135 1.60 -36.62 14.82
N TYR A 136 2.33 -36.99 15.86
CA TYR A 136 1.77 -37.51 17.11
C TYR A 136 1.37 -36.39 18.10
N HIS A 137 1.68 -35.13 17.77
CA HIS A 137 1.53 -33.95 18.63
C HIS A 137 0.38 -33.01 18.21
N SER A 138 -0.62 -33.49 17.45
CA SER A 138 -1.73 -32.68 16.90
C SER A 138 -2.62 -31.96 17.92
N HIS A 139 -2.48 -32.26 19.21
CA HIS A 139 -3.12 -31.52 20.32
C HIS A 139 -2.26 -30.40 20.92
N HIS A 140 -0.99 -30.25 20.51
CA HIS A 140 -0.08 -29.23 21.03
C HIS A 140 -0.20 -27.93 20.20
N PRO A 141 -0.63 -26.80 20.80
CA PRO A 141 -0.73 -25.53 20.09
C PRO A 141 0.65 -24.90 19.87
N GLN A 142 0.94 -24.51 18.64
CA GLN A 142 2.04 -23.61 18.29
C GLN A 142 1.49 -22.19 18.18
N THR A 143 2.14 -21.19 18.78
CA THR A 143 1.68 -19.79 18.74
C THR A 143 2.84 -18.88 18.39
N GLU A 144 2.70 -18.10 17.33
CA GLU A 144 3.71 -17.17 16.82
C GLU A 144 3.07 -15.82 16.50
N ASN A 145 3.67 -14.71 16.94
CA ASN A 145 3.36 -13.36 16.44
C ASN A 145 4.06 -13.16 15.09
N ASN A 146 3.56 -13.82 14.04
CA ASN A 146 4.18 -13.78 12.72
C ASN A 146 3.15 -13.96 11.57
N LEU A 147 2.93 -12.90 10.77
CA LEU A 147 2.04 -12.93 9.59
C LEU A 147 2.46 -13.97 8.54
N ARG A 148 3.75 -14.31 8.45
CA ARG A 148 4.24 -15.37 7.54
C ARG A 148 3.90 -16.76 8.06
N PHE A 149 3.84 -16.96 9.39
CA PHE A 149 3.37 -18.20 10.00
C PHE A 149 1.86 -18.40 9.76
N GLU A 150 1.04 -17.36 9.96
CA GLU A 150 -0.39 -17.41 9.59
C GLU A 150 -0.58 -17.75 8.11
N LEU A 151 0.15 -17.07 7.20
CA LEU A 151 0.12 -17.36 5.76
C LEU A 151 0.50 -18.82 5.47
N ALA A 152 1.56 -19.34 6.09
CA ALA A 152 2.01 -20.71 5.89
C ALA A 152 0.95 -21.75 6.31
N ASN A 153 0.27 -21.53 7.44
CA ASN A 153 -0.83 -22.38 7.90
C ASN A 153 -2.06 -22.33 6.97
N ILE A 154 -2.43 -21.15 6.47
CA ILE A 154 -3.52 -20.97 5.50
C ILE A 154 -3.22 -21.67 4.17
N VAL A 155 -1.98 -21.56 3.68
CA VAL A 155 -1.54 -22.22 2.44
C VAL A 155 -1.41 -23.73 2.62
N PHE A 156 -1.03 -24.23 3.80
CA PHE A 156 -1.15 -25.65 4.12
C PHE A 156 -2.61 -26.12 4.06
N ASN A 157 -3.55 -25.37 4.64
CA ASN A 157 -4.98 -25.68 4.55
C ASN A 157 -5.53 -25.60 3.12
N LEU A 158 -4.93 -24.81 2.22
CA LEU A 158 -5.24 -24.83 0.79
C LEU A 158 -4.77 -26.13 0.11
N ALA A 159 -3.58 -26.65 0.44
CA ALA A 159 -3.15 -27.98 -0.03
C ALA A 159 -4.06 -29.08 0.52
N ALA A 160 -4.46 -29.00 1.79
CA ALA A 160 -5.45 -29.88 2.39
C ALA A 160 -6.78 -29.83 1.63
N MET A 161 -7.33 -28.63 1.37
CA MET A 161 -8.57 -28.43 0.62
C MET A 161 -8.54 -29.13 -0.74
N TYR A 162 -7.48 -28.95 -1.53
CA TYR A 162 -7.33 -29.66 -2.80
C TYR A 162 -7.24 -31.18 -2.63
N SER A 163 -6.51 -31.71 -1.65
CA SER A 163 -6.44 -33.16 -1.40
C SER A 163 -7.80 -33.76 -0.99
N GLN A 164 -8.60 -33.03 -0.21
CA GLN A 164 -9.94 -33.46 0.21
C GLN A 164 -10.95 -33.36 -0.94
N LEU A 165 -10.85 -32.34 -1.80
CA LEU A 165 -11.61 -32.24 -3.05
C LEU A 165 -11.23 -33.32 -4.08
N ALA A 166 -9.99 -33.80 -4.06
CA ALA A 166 -9.58 -34.95 -4.86
C ALA A 166 -10.17 -36.26 -4.33
N LEU A 167 -10.22 -36.43 -3.00
CA LEU A 167 -10.85 -37.57 -2.33
C LEU A 167 -12.37 -37.61 -2.51
N SER A 168 -13.06 -36.46 -2.51
CA SER A 168 -14.52 -36.38 -2.71
C SER A 168 -14.96 -36.46 -4.19
N SER A 169 -14.01 -36.43 -5.14
CA SER A 169 -14.30 -36.52 -6.57
C SER A 169 -14.78 -37.93 -6.98
N ASN A 170 -15.78 -38.00 -7.86
CA ASN A 170 -16.37 -39.29 -8.28
C ASN A 170 -15.45 -40.11 -9.20
N ARG A 171 -14.55 -40.90 -8.61
CA ARG A 171 -13.64 -41.84 -9.31
C ARG A 171 -14.32 -42.94 -10.13
N ALA A 172 -15.66 -43.05 -10.11
CA ALA A 172 -16.36 -43.94 -11.02
C ALA A 172 -16.24 -43.47 -12.48
N THR A 173 -16.30 -42.15 -12.75
CA THR A 173 -16.31 -41.57 -14.10
C THR A 173 -14.93 -41.13 -14.58
N ALA A 174 -14.73 -41.11 -15.90
CA ALA A 174 -13.46 -40.66 -16.50
C ALA A 174 -13.15 -39.18 -16.21
N ASP A 175 -14.17 -38.33 -16.09
CA ASP A 175 -14.00 -36.91 -15.77
C ASP A 175 -13.77 -36.67 -14.27
N GLY A 176 -14.45 -37.43 -13.38
CA GLY A 176 -14.14 -37.39 -11.95
C GLY A 176 -12.70 -37.82 -11.64
N LEU A 177 -12.14 -38.75 -12.44
CA LEU A 177 -10.71 -39.11 -12.38
C LEU A 177 -9.78 -37.98 -12.87
N LYS A 178 -10.15 -37.23 -13.91
CA LYS A 178 -9.41 -36.02 -14.33
C LYS A 178 -9.44 -34.96 -13.23
N THR A 179 -10.60 -34.70 -12.64
CA THR A 179 -10.78 -33.71 -11.57
C THR A 179 -9.99 -34.10 -10.32
N ALA A 180 -10.03 -35.37 -9.90
CA ALA A 180 -9.21 -35.87 -8.80
C ALA A 180 -7.71 -35.69 -9.07
N ALA A 181 -7.23 -36.09 -10.25
CA ALA A 181 -5.83 -35.94 -10.63
C ALA A 181 -5.38 -34.47 -10.69
N SER A 182 -6.23 -33.57 -11.21
CA SER A 182 -5.95 -32.14 -11.25
C SER A 182 -5.89 -31.52 -9.85
N ASN A 183 -6.82 -31.90 -8.96
CA ASN A 183 -6.82 -31.45 -7.57
C ASN A 183 -5.57 -31.93 -6.82
N PHE A 184 -5.17 -33.19 -6.98
CA PHE A 184 -3.90 -33.68 -6.41
C PHE A 184 -2.66 -32.97 -6.98
N CYS A 185 -2.62 -32.65 -8.28
CA CYS A 185 -1.52 -31.86 -8.86
C CYS A 185 -1.48 -30.42 -8.32
N MET A 186 -2.64 -29.83 -8.01
CA MET A 186 -2.72 -28.52 -7.35
C MET A 186 -2.28 -28.60 -5.88
N ALA A 187 -2.68 -29.63 -5.13
CA ALA A 187 -2.19 -29.86 -3.77
C ALA A 187 -0.65 -29.95 -3.73
N ALA A 188 -0.05 -30.74 -4.63
CA ALA A 188 1.40 -30.82 -4.80
C ALA A 188 2.04 -29.45 -5.12
N GLY A 189 1.47 -28.67 -6.03
CA GLY A 189 1.96 -27.32 -6.35
C GLY A 189 1.85 -26.31 -5.20
N VAL A 190 0.80 -26.40 -4.39
CA VAL A 190 0.65 -25.56 -3.19
C VAL A 190 1.70 -25.92 -2.14
N ILE A 191 2.00 -27.21 -1.94
CA ILE A 191 3.10 -27.68 -1.08
C ILE A 191 4.46 -27.21 -1.62
N GLN A 192 4.69 -27.32 -2.93
CA GLN A 192 5.91 -26.86 -3.58
C GLN A 192 6.15 -25.35 -3.36
N HIS A 193 5.11 -24.53 -3.49
CA HIS A 193 5.18 -23.09 -3.26
C HIS A 193 5.40 -22.75 -1.78
N LEU A 194 4.69 -23.43 -0.88
CA LEU A 194 4.89 -23.31 0.57
C LEU A 194 6.35 -23.56 0.97
N LYS A 195 6.92 -24.67 0.50
CA LYS A 195 8.31 -25.12 0.71
C LYS A 195 9.35 -24.15 0.15
N THR A 196 9.13 -23.61 -1.05
CA THR A 196 10.15 -22.83 -1.79
C THR A 196 10.03 -21.31 -1.64
N SER A 197 8.84 -20.78 -1.35
CA SER A 197 8.54 -19.35 -1.42
C SER A 197 8.05 -18.75 -0.11
N ILE A 198 7.40 -19.52 0.77
CA ILE A 198 6.78 -19.00 2.00
C ILE A 198 7.61 -19.34 3.24
N LEU A 199 7.95 -20.61 3.45
CA LEU A 199 8.71 -21.03 4.63
C LEU A 199 10.10 -20.38 4.76
N PRO A 200 10.86 -20.14 3.67
CA PRO A 200 12.11 -19.37 3.75
C PRO A 200 11.94 -17.91 4.22
N GLU A 201 10.73 -17.33 4.12
CA GLU A 201 10.46 -15.95 4.58
C GLU A 201 10.08 -15.85 6.06
N LEU A 202 9.90 -16.95 6.82
CA LEU A 202 9.49 -16.88 8.23
C LEU A 202 10.55 -16.22 9.14
N ARG A 203 11.84 -16.31 8.78
CA ARG A 203 13.04 -15.73 9.44
C ARG A 203 13.32 -16.07 10.90
N ASN A 204 12.37 -16.62 11.66
CA ASN A 204 12.56 -17.12 13.02
C ASN A 204 12.95 -18.62 13.04
N ALA A 205 12.94 -19.23 14.23
CA ALA A 205 13.31 -20.62 14.48
C ALA A 205 12.51 -21.64 13.64
N ALA A 206 12.99 -22.89 13.63
CA ALA A 206 12.62 -23.97 12.71
C ALA A 206 11.10 -24.06 12.38
N PRO A 207 10.75 -24.38 11.11
CA PRO A 207 9.36 -24.53 10.71
C PRO A 207 8.63 -25.61 11.52
N PRO A 208 7.29 -25.58 11.59
CA PRO A 208 6.50 -26.60 12.28
C PRO A 208 6.90 -28.03 11.95
N GLU A 209 6.79 -28.93 12.93
CA GLU A 209 7.18 -30.35 12.78
C GLU A 209 6.46 -31.03 11.60
N ASP A 210 5.22 -30.65 11.30
CA ASP A 210 4.41 -31.13 10.18
C ASP A 210 4.53 -30.28 8.89
N MET A 211 5.46 -29.33 8.86
CA MET A 211 5.79 -28.46 7.73
C MET A 211 7.30 -28.36 7.47
N ASP A 212 8.09 -29.26 8.06
CA ASP A 212 9.50 -29.41 7.74
C ASP A 212 9.71 -29.90 6.29
N THR A 213 10.90 -29.71 5.74
CA THR A 213 11.22 -30.11 4.37
C THR A 213 10.94 -31.60 4.10
N LEU A 214 11.27 -32.50 5.04
CA LEU A 214 11.10 -33.94 4.86
C LEU A 214 9.62 -34.36 4.80
N THR A 215 8.79 -33.76 5.65
CA THR A 215 7.33 -33.92 5.60
C THR A 215 6.76 -33.36 4.30
N LEU A 216 7.16 -32.16 3.89
CA LEU A 216 6.63 -31.53 2.67
C LEU A 216 7.06 -32.24 1.39
N GLU A 217 8.30 -32.76 1.28
CA GLU A 217 8.70 -33.61 0.15
C GLU A 217 7.85 -34.90 0.11
N SER A 218 7.65 -35.57 1.25
CA SER A 218 6.81 -36.78 1.32
C SER A 218 5.37 -36.49 0.86
N LEU A 219 4.77 -35.39 1.32
CA LEU A 219 3.42 -34.98 0.92
C LEU A 219 3.34 -34.58 -0.56
N GLU A 220 4.32 -33.87 -1.11
CA GLU A 220 4.35 -33.51 -2.54
C GLU A 220 4.42 -34.77 -3.42
N CYS A 221 5.35 -35.68 -3.15
CA CYS A 221 5.47 -36.96 -3.85
C CYS A 221 4.21 -37.84 -3.69
N LEU A 222 3.59 -37.87 -2.50
CA LEU A 222 2.36 -38.61 -2.23
C LEU A 222 1.18 -38.08 -3.06
N MET A 223 0.96 -36.75 -3.07
CA MET A 223 -0.08 -36.14 -3.91
C MET A 223 0.15 -36.45 -5.40
N LEU A 224 1.39 -36.38 -5.89
CA LEU A 224 1.71 -36.76 -7.27
C LEU A 224 1.49 -38.25 -7.56
N ALA A 225 1.82 -39.16 -6.63
CA ALA A 225 1.55 -40.59 -6.76
C ALA A 225 0.05 -40.87 -6.91
N GLN A 226 -0.78 -40.19 -6.11
CA GLN A 226 -2.24 -40.34 -6.12
C GLN A 226 -2.89 -39.68 -7.36
N ALA A 227 -2.32 -38.59 -7.87
CA ALA A 227 -2.69 -38.03 -9.17
C ALA A 227 -2.39 -39.01 -10.32
N GLN A 228 -1.21 -39.64 -10.30
CA GLN A 228 -0.78 -40.60 -11.31
C GLN A 228 -1.60 -41.91 -11.22
N GLU A 229 -2.00 -42.33 -10.02
CA GLU A 229 -2.96 -43.43 -9.80
C GLU A 229 -4.30 -43.15 -10.50
N CYS A 230 -4.82 -41.91 -10.43
CA CYS A 230 -6.05 -41.55 -11.11
C CYS A 230 -5.91 -41.59 -12.65
N PHE A 231 -4.76 -41.18 -13.20
CA PHE A 231 -4.48 -41.34 -14.63
C PHE A 231 -4.32 -42.80 -15.05
N TRP A 232 -3.68 -43.64 -14.24
CA TRP A 232 -3.60 -45.09 -14.47
C TRP A 232 -4.98 -45.74 -14.44
N GLN A 233 -5.80 -45.42 -13.43
CA GLN A 233 -7.16 -45.96 -13.30
C GLN A 233 -8.04 -45.54 -14.49
N LYS A 234 -7.86 -44.32 -15.00
CA LYS A 234 -8.50 -43.87 -16.22
C LYS A 234 -8.02 -44.69 -17.43
N ALA A 235 -6.71 -44.89 -17.60
CA ALA A 235 -6.16 -45.69 -18.70
C ALA A 235 -6.65 -47.15 -18.71
N VAL A 236 -6.87 -47.75 -17.53
CA VAL A 236 -7.51 -49.07 -17.40
C VAL A 236 -8.98 -49.02 -17.82
N LYS A 237 -9.74 -48.01 -17.40
CA LYS A 237 -11.17 -47.85 -17.77
C LYS A 237 -11.40 -47.48 -19.24
N ASP A 238 -10.46 -46.75 -19.85
CA ASP A 238 -10.48 -46.39 -21.28
C ASP A 238 -10.10 -47.57 -22.20
N GLY A 239 -9.67 -48.73 -21.66
CA GLY A 239 -9.22 -49.87 -22.45
C GLY A 239 -7.91 -49.63 -23.22
N LEU A 240 -6.98 -48.84 -22.67
CA LEU A 240 -5.69 -48.62 -23.33
C LEU A 240 -4.82 -49.89 -23.32
N LYS A 241 -3.94 -50.01 -24.31
CA LYS A 241 -3.03 -51.16 -24.43
C LYS A 241 -2.21 -51.41 -23.17
N ASP A 242 -2.03 -52.68 -22.81
CA ASP A 242 -1.34 -53.11 -21.59
C ASP A 242 0.07 -52.54 -21.44
N ALA A 243 0.86 -52.42 -22.52
CA ALA A 243 2.14 -51.70 -22.49
C ALA A 243 2.02 -50.27 -21.95
N SER A 244 0.99 -49.51 -22.33
CA SER A 244 0.79 -48.14 -21.85
C SER A 244 0.33 -48.13 -20.38
N ILE A 245 -0.55 -49.06 -20.00
CA ILE A 245 -1.00 -49.22 -18.61
C ILE A 245 0.19 -49.59 -17.70
N ALA A 246 1.09 -50.47 -18.15
CA ALA A 246 2.30 -50.86 -17.42
C ALA A 246 3.26 -49.68 -17.22
N LYS A 247 3.46 -48.82 -18.24
CA LYS A 247 4.30 -47.62 -18.12
C LYS A 247 3.74 -46.58 -17.15
N LEU A 248 2.42 -46.43 -17.11
CA LEU A 248 1.74 -45.58 -16.13
C LEU A 248 1.88 -46.15 -14.72
N ALA A 249 1.60 -47.46 -14.53
CA ALA A 249 1.73 -48.15 -13.24
C ALA A 249 3.15 -48.10 -12.68
N THR A 250 4.16 -48.26 -13.55
CA THR A 250 5.58 -48.15 -13.16
C THR A 250 5.86 -46.77 -12.55
N LYS A 251 5.37 -45.67 -13.15
CA LYS A 251 5.55 -44.34 -12.56
C LYS A 251 4.69 -44.07 -11.32
N VAL A 252 3.53 -44.72 -11.16
CA VAL A 252 2.80 -44.72 -9.87
C VAL A 252 3.67 -45.36 -8.78
N SER A 253 4.25 -46.53 -9.08
CA SER A 253 5.14 -47.28 -8.19
C SER A 253 6.38 -46.48 -7.81
N ASP A 254 7.06 -45.84 -8.77
CA ASP A 254 8.22 -44.99 -8.50
C ASP A 254 7.85 -43.82 -7.56
N LEU A 255 6.72 -43.13 -7.79
CA LEU A 255 6.29 -41.98 -6.98
C LEU A 255 5.89 -42.36 -5.55
N TYR A 256 5.22 -43.50 -5.34
CA TYR A 256 4.96 -43.98 -3.97
C TYR A 256 6.25 -44.42 -3.27
N SER A 257 7.26 -44.96 -3.99
CA SER A 257 8.58 -45.24 -3.39
C SER A 257 9.22 -43.96 -2.88
N GLU A 258 9.28 -42.94 -3.72
CA GLU A 258 9.86 -41.62 -3.44
C GLU A 258 9.16 -40.94 -2.25
N ALA A 259 7.82 -41.01 -2.19
CA ALA A 259 7.04 -40.53 -1.05
C ALA A 259 7.37 -41.27 0.26
N GLY A 260 7.59 -42.59 0.19
CA GLY A 260 7.97 -43.45 1.31
C GLY A 260 9.39 -43.20 1.82
N ASP A 261 10.34 -43.03 0.90
CA ASP A 261 11.73 -42.68 1.20
C ASP A 261 11.84 -41.35 1.95
N TRP A 262 10.93 -40.39 1.71
CA TRP A 262 10.82 -39.17 2.51
C TRP A 262 10.01 -39.39 3.80
N ALA A 263 8.92 -40.15 3.76
CA ALA A 263 8.05 -40.41 4.92
C ALA A 263 8.81 -41.03 6.10
N VAL A 264 9.69 -42.00 5.83
CA VAL A 264 10.50 -42.69 6.86
C VAL A 264 11.52 -41.75 7.53
N LYS A 265 11.84 -40.60 6.92
CA LYS A 265 12.74 -39.57 7.48
C LYS A 265 12.00 -38.48 8.27
N SER A 266 10.68 -38.35 8.08
CA SER A 266 9.84 -37.38 8.79
C SER A 266 9.42 -37.89 10.17
N ALA A 267 9.39 -37.01 11.16
CA ALA A 267 8.78 -37.29 12.47
C ALA A 267 7.23 -37.21 12.43
N SER A 268 6.68 -36.49 11.45
CA SER A 268 5.25 -36.16 11.35
C SER A 268 4.43 -37.11 10.47
N ILE A 269 5.05 -37.85 9.55
CA ILE A 269 4.33 -38.90 8.81
C ILE A 269 4.18 -40.14 9.70
N THR A 270 2.94 -40.49 10.01
CA THR A 270 2.66 -41.63 10.90
C THR A 270 3.03 -42.97 10.26
N SER A 271 3.37 -43.97 11.09
CA SER A 271 3.65 -45.33 10.62
C SER A 271 2.53 -45.92 9.75
N GLU A 272 1.27 -45.59 10.05
CA GLU A 272 0.09 -46.03 9.29
C GLU A 272 0.04 -45.44 7.87
N TRP A 273 0.57 -44.22 7.67
CA TRP A 273 0.76 -43.63 6.35
C TRP A 273 1.94 -44.29 5.63
N ILE A 274 3.06 -44.55 6.30
CA ILE A 274 4.23 -45.26 5.73
C ILE A 274 3.82 -46.64 5.20
N HIS A 275 3.11 -47.44 6.01
CA HIS A 275 2.64 -48.78 5.59
C HIS A 275 1.64 -48.70 4.42
N HIS A 276 0.76 -47.68 4.38
CA HIS A 276 -0.12 -47.45 3.23
C HIS A 276 0.68 -47.13 1.95
N ILE A 277 1.69 -46.27 2.05
CA ILE A 277 2.55 -45.85 0.95
C ILE A 277 3.37 -47.04 0.41
N ASN A 278 3.97 -47.84 1.28
CA ASN A 278 4.72 -49.04 0.88
C ASN A 278 3.80 -50.09 0.21
N ALA A 279 2.62 -50.33 0.78
CA ALA A 279 1.63 -51.25 0.21
C ALA A 279 1.16 -50.77 -1.17
N LYS A 280 0.98 -49.47 -1.36
CA LYS A 280 0.67 -48.84 -2.66
C LYS A 280 1.82 -48.95 -3.65
N HIS A 281 3.06 -48.68 -3.24
CA HIS A 281 4.26 -48.89 -4.06
C HIS A 281 4.30 -50.33 -4.60
N HIS A 282 4.23 -51.33 -3.72
CA HIS A 282 4.28 -52.74 -4.13
C HIS A 282 3.03 -53.20 -4.89
N HIS A 283 1.85 -52.62 -4.63
CA HIS A 283 0.65 -52.80 -5.47
C HIS A 283 0.92 -52.38 -6.92
N PHE A 284 1.46 -51.18 -7.13
CA PHE A 284 1.68 -50.67 -8.48
C PHE A 284 2.89 -51.29 -9.19
N ALA A 285 3.91 -51.73 -8.45
CA ALA A 285 4.96 -52.60 -8.97
C ALA A 285 4.38 -53.92 -9.52
N ALA A 286 3.48 -54.56 -8.76
CA ALA A 286 2.79 -55.78 -9.20
C ALA A 286 1.87 -55.53 -10.41
N ALA A 287 1.07 -54.46 -10.37
CA ALA A 287 0.18 -54.09 -11.47
C ALA A 287 0.95 -53.76 -12.77
N ALA A 288 2.14 -53.16 -12.65
CA ALA A 288 3.03 -52.90 -13.78
C ALA A 288 3.56 -54.20 -14.40
N GLN A 289 4.08 -55.12 -13.59
CA GLN A 289 4.58 -56.41 -14.08
C GLN A 289 3.47 -57.32 -14.63
N TYR A 290 2.28 -57.32 -14.01
CA TYR A 290 1.11 -58.05 -14.51
C TYR A 290 0.71 -57.56 -15.91
N ARG A 291 0.54 -56.23 -16.08
CA ARG A 291 0.22 -55.63 -17.38
C ARG A 291 1.33 -55.84 -18.41
N ALA A 292 2.59 -55.82 -17.99
CA ALA A 292 3.71 -56.17 -18.87
C ALA A 292 3.72 -57.65 -19.28
N ALA A 293 3.19 -58.57 -18.46
CA ALA A 293 2.99 -59.96 -18.85
C ALA A 293 1.85 -60.12 -19.88
N CYS A 294 0.75 -59.39 -19.75
CA CYS A 294 -0.32 -59.33 -20.76
C CYS A 294 0.23 -58.86 -22.13
N ASP A 295 1.08 -57.84 -22.13
CA ASP A 295 1.77 -57.36 -23.35
C ASP A 295 2.79 -58.39 -23.90
N CYS A 296 3.37 -59.25 -23.05
CA CYS A 296 4.21 -60.37 -23.47
C CYS A 296 3.37 -61.50 -24.09
N LEU A 297 2.19 -61.80 -23.55
CA LEU A 297 1.23 -62.77 -24.09
C LEU A 297 0.75 -62.35 -25.49
N GLU A 298 0.30 -61.11 -25.68
CA GLU A 298 -0.06 -60.57 -27.01
C GLU A 298 1.08 -60.75 -28.03
N LYS A 299 2.33 -60.60 -27.57
CA LYS A 299 3.56 -60.70 -28.38
C LYS A 299 4.16 -62.10 -28.42
N ARG A 300 3.46 -63.11 -27.89
CA ARG A 300 3.85 -64.54 -27.90
C ARG A 300 5.20 -64.82 -27.21
N LYS A 301 5.53 -64.04 -26.18
CA LYS A 301 6.76 -64.16 -25.38
C LYS A 301 6.53 -64.95 -24.09
N TYR A 302 6.11 -66.20 -24.21
CA TYR A 302 5.59 -66.98 -23.08
C TYR A 302 6.59 -67.16 -21.92
N GLY A 303 7.90 -67.25 -22.19
CA GLY A 303 8.93 -67.22 -21.13
C GLY A 303 9.00 -65.89 -20.37
N GLU A 304 8.91 -64.75 -21.06
CA GLU A 304 8.91 -63.41 -20.42
C GLU A 304 7.60 -63.15 -19.66
N GLU A 305 6.48 -63.69 -20.14
CA GLU A 305 5.17 -63.69 -19.47
C GLU A 305 5.22 -64.40 -18.11
N VAL A 306 5.71 -65.65 -18.06
CA VAL A 306 5.84 -66.41 -16.79
C VAL A 306 6.73 -65.68 -15.78
N ALA A 307 7.92 -65.22 -16.22
CA ALA A 307 8.85 -64.50 -15.37
C ALA A 307 8.24 -63.22 -14.75
N ARG A 308 7.48 -62.45 -15.55
CA ARG A 308 6.80 -61.23 -15.09
C ARG A 308 5.60 -61.51 -14.19
N LEU A 309 4.85 -62.60 -14.43
CA LEU A 309 3.76 -63.02 -13.55
C LEU A 309 4.29 -63.49 -12.18
N ARG A 310 5.42 -64.20 -12.14
CA ARG A 310 6.09 -64.57 -10.88
C ARG A 310 6.61 -63.33 -10.13
N ASP A 311 7.17 -62.35 -10.83
CA ASP A 311 7.60 -61.10 -10.18
C ASP A 311 6.41 -60.27 -9.66
N ALA A 312 5.32 -60.19 -10.43
CA ALA A 312 4.08 -59.58 -9.97
C ALA A 312 3.55 -60.26 -8.69
N LEU A 313 3.52 -61.59 -8.65
CA LEU A 313 3.08 -62.36 -7.49
C LEU A 313 3.96 -62.11 -6.26
N ASN A 314 5.28 -62.02 -6.46
CA ASN A 314 6.21 -61.65 -5.40
C ASN A 314 5.92 -60.24 -4.85
N CYS A 315 5.73 -59.24 -5.72
CA CYS A 315 5.37 -57.87 -5.31
C CYS A 315 4.06 -57.83 -4.50
N VAL A 316 3.00 -58.54 -4.92
CA VAL A 316 1.75 -58.61 -4.14
C VAL A 316 1.95 -59.31 -2.78
N ASN A 317 2.78 -60.35 -2.73
CA ASN A 317 3.12 -61.05 -1.49
C ASN A 317 4.03 -60.23 -0.55
N VAL A 318 4.67 -59.16 -1.02
CA VAL A 318 5.32 -58.15 -0.17
C VAL A 318 4.28 -57.12 0.30
N ALA A 319 3.47 -56.57 -0.61
CA ALA A 319 2.42 -55.60 -0.28
C ALA A 319 1.44 -56.10 0.80
N LEU A 320 1.08 -57.39 0.77
CA LEU A 320 0.18 -58.03 1.74
C LEU A 320 0.83 -58.33 3.11
N LYS A 321 2.12 -58.02 3.32
CA LYS A 321 2.79 -58.14 4.62
C LYS A 321 2.81 -56.82 5.40
N GLU A 322 2.52 -55.69 4.76
CA GLU A 322 2.50 -54.39 5.42
C GLU A 322 1.38 -54.33 6.47
N PRO A 323 1.69 -54.04 7.75
CA PRO A 323 0.70 -54.02 8.83
C PRO A 323 -0.18 -52.77 8.77
N LYS A 324 -1.35 -52.84 9.42
CA LYS A 324 -2.32 -51.72 9.55
C LYS A 324 -2.84 -51.09 8.24
N VAL A 325 -2.53 -51.66 7.08
CA VAL A 325 -3.04 -51.20 5.78
C VAL A 325 -4.57 -51.23 5.74
N ASN A 326 -5.18 -50.18 5.16
CA ASN A 326 -6.63 -50.08 5.02
C ASN A 326 -7.20 -51.27 4.21
N ARG A 327 -8.23 -51.92 4.76
CA ARG A 327 -9.01 -53.02 4.17
C ARG A 327 -9.35 -52.84 2.67
N ALA A 328 -9.60 -51.62 2.20
CA ALA A 328 -9.83 -51.36 0.77
C ALA A 328 -8.59 -51.73 -0.08
N VAL A 329 -7.41 -51.20 0.27
CA VAL A 329 -6.13 -51.50 -0.39
C VAL A 329 -5.83 -53.01 -0.32
N THR A 330 -6.08 -53.63 0.85
CA THR A 330 -5.86 -55.06 1.07
C THR A 330 -6.80 -55.91 0.22
N SER A 331 -8.05 -55.49 0.03
CA SER A 331 -9.04 -56.18 -0.82
C SER A 331 -8.61 -56.14 -2.29
N ASP A 332 -8.18 -54.99 -2.79
CA ASP A 332 -7.68 -54.86 -4.17
C ASP A 332 -6.42 -55.70 -4.39
N LEU A 333 -5.50 -55.72 -3.42
CA LEU A 333 -4.29 -56.55 -3.45
C LEU A 333 -4.62 -58.05 -3.50
N GLN A 334 -5.63 -58.53 -2.76
CA GLN A 334 -6.08 -59.93 -2.86
C GLN A 334 -6.75 -60.22 -4.22
N GLY A 335 -7.52 -59.27 -4.76
CA GLY A 335 -8.13 -59.38 -6.10
C GLY A 335 -7.12 -59.31 -7.26
N LEU A 336 -5.98 -58.66 -7.06
CA LEU A 336 -4.83 -58.72 -7.97
C LEU A 336 -4.08 -60.05 -7.80
N LYS A 337 -3.81 -60.47 -6.55
CA LYS A 337 -3.16 -61.76 -6.23
C LYS A 337 -3.85 -62.92 -6.90
N TYR A 338 -5.18 -63.01 -6.76
CA TYR A 338 -5.97 -64.11 -7.32
C TYR A 338 -5.77 -64.23 -8.83
N ARG A 339 -5.93 -63.13 -9.58
CA ARG A 339 -5.74 -63.11 -11.05
C ARG A 339 -4.31 -63.44 -11.45
N VAL A 340 -3.31 -62.82 -10.82
CA VAL A 340 -1.90 -63.15 -11.08
C VAL A 340 -1.62 -64.64 -10.83
N GLN A 341 -2.24 -65.26 -9.80
CA GLN A 341 -2.10 -66.70 -9.53
C GLN A 341 -2.89 -67.62 -10.46
N GLU A 342 -3.93 -67.13 -11.15
CA GLU A 342 -4.69 -67.86 -12.15
C GLU A 342 -3.97 -67.81 -13.50
N ASP A 343 -3.63 -66.60 -13.95
CA ASP A 343 -2.88 -66.36 -15.19
C ASP A 343 -1.49 -67.01 -15.15
N LEU A 344 -0.80 -67.00 -13.99
CA LEU A 344 0.49 -67.68 -13.83
C LEU A 344 0.37 -69.19 -14.06
N LYS A 345 -0.60 -69.87 -13.44
CA LYS A 345 -0.79 -71.32 -13.62
C LYS A 345 -1.10 -71.67 -15.08
N ARG A 346 -1.83 -70.79 -15.77
CA ARG A 346 -2.15 -70.92 -17.21
C ARG A 346 -0.89 -70.75 -18.05
N ALA A 347 -0.13 -69.68 -17.85
CA ALA A 347 1.12 -69.42 -18.58
C ALA A 347 2.20 -70.49 -18.31
N GLU A 348 2.38 -70.93 -17.06
CA GLU A 348 3.27 -72.04 -16.68
C GLU A 348 2.88 -73.32 -17.42
N LYS A 349 1.61 -73.74 -17.31
CA LYS A 349 1.12 -74.95 -17.98
C LYS A 349 1.27 -74.90 -19.50
N ASP A 350 0.91 -73.78 -20.13
CA ASP A 350 1.02 -73.62 -21.58
C ASP A 350 2.49 -73.63 -22.03
N ASN A 351 3.39 -72.98 -21.27
CA ASN A 351 4.82 -72.97 -21.59
C ASN A 351 5.46 -74.36 -21.36
N ASP A 352 5.16 -75.04 -20.27
CA ASP A 352 5.71 -76.35 -19.91
C ASP A 352 5.19 -77.50 -20.81
N THR A 353 4.08 -77.30 -21.54
CA THR A 353 3.47 -78.34 -22.38
C THR A 353 3.38 -78.03 -23.88
N ILE A 354 3.42 -76.76 -24.29
CA ILE A 354 3.24 -76.36 -25.70
C ILE A 354 4.47 -75.60 -26.23
N TYR A 355 4.95 -74.58 -25.52
CA TYR A 355 5.91 -73.63 -26.08
C TYR A 355 7.38 -73.92 -25.75
N LEU A 356 7.64 -74.51 -24.58
CA LEU A 356 8.97 -74.92 -24.08
C LEU A 356 10.04 -73.81 -24.15
N ILE A 357 9.62 -72.54 -23.99
CA ILE A 357 10.54 -71.40 -24.01
C ILE A 357 11.19 -71.28 -22.62
N PRO A 358 12.52 -71.19 -22.51
CA PRO A 358 13.18 -70.99 -21.22
C PRO A 358 12.76 -69.64 -20.61
N GLU A 359 12.49 -69.66 -19.31
CA GLU A 359 12.20 -68.47 -18.51
C GLU A 359 13.48 -67.62 -18.34
N PRO A 360 13.47 -66.32 -18.70
CA PRO A 360 14.59 -65.44 -18.43
C PRO A 360 14.66 -65.09 -16.94
N PRO A 361 15.85 -65.11 -16.30
CA PRO A 361 15.99 -64.68 -14.92
C PRO A 361 15.64 -63.19 -14.77
N LYS A 362 15.23 -62.75 -13.57
CA LYS A 362 14.79 -61.37 -13.31
C LYS A 362 15.82 -60.29 -13.72
N SER A 363 17.11 -60.62 -13.73
CA SER A 363 18.21 -59.76 -14.20
C SER A 363 18.23 -59.51 -15.72
N GLU A 364 17.64 -60.40 -16.52
CA GLU A 364 17.56 -60.29 -17.99
C GLU A 364 16.22 -59.68 -18.45
N LEU A 365 15.23 -59.57 -17.56
CA LEU A 365 13.99 -58.85 -17.85
C LEU A 365 14.26 -57.37 -18.11
N ARG A 366 13.85 -56.87 -19.29
CA ARG A 366 13.89 -55.44 -19.59
C ARG A 366 13.10 -54.65 -18.54
N VAL A 367 13.77 -53.66 -17.94
CA VAL A 367 13.16 -52.64 -17.07
C VAL A 367 12.05 -51.93 -17.83
N LEU A 368 10.89 -51.77 -17.18
CA LEU A 368 9.73 -51.11 -17.78
C LEU A 368 10.00 -49.62 -17.99
N ASP A 369 9.59 -49.11 -19.16
CA ASP A 369 9.62 -47.67 -19.42
C ASP A 369 8.64 -46.96 -18.48
N ARG A 370 8.86 -45.66 -18.22
CA ARG A 370 7.95 -44.82 -17.43
C ARG A 370 7.12 -43.90 -18.31
N ALA A 371 5.90 -43.59 -17.89
CA ALA A 371 5.10 -42.49 -18.44
C ALA A 371 4.54 -41.63 -17.29
N SER A 372 4.95 -40.37 -17.18
CA SER A 372 4.39 -39.43 -16.21
C SER A 372 3.33 -38.56 -16.86
N MET A 373 2.14 -38.49 -16.24
CA MET A 373 1.05 -37.59 -16.62
C MET A 373 0.90 -36.40 -15.66
N VAL A 374 1.73 -36.37 -14.61
CA VAL A 374 1.61 -35.47 -13.45
C VAL A 374 2.84 -34.59 -13.28
N ALA A 375 2.62 -33.42 -12.69
CA ALA A 375 3.61 -32.47 -12.22
C ALA A 375 2.95 -31.54 -11.19
N SER A 376 3.72 -30.98 -10.27
CA SER A 376 3.25 -29.99 -9.30
C SER A 376 2.76 -28.73 -10.03
N ARG A 377 1.52 -28.30 -9.75
CA ARG A 377 0.86 -27.18 -10.43
C ARG A 377 0.47 -26.09 -9.43
N ILE A 378 1.33 -25.08 -9.29
CA ILE A 378 1.04 -23.94 -8.41
C ILE A 378 -0.17 -23.16 -8.97
N PRO A 379 -1.25 -22.94 -8.20
CA PRO A 379 -2.38 -22.12 -8.66
C PRO A 379 -1.95 -20.67 -8.95
N PRO A 380 -2.42 -20.04 -10.04
CA PRO A 380 -2.02 -18.69 -10.40
C PRO A 380 -2.46 -17.66 -9.36
N GLU A 381 -3.57 -17.90 -8.65
CA GLU A 381 -4.08 -17.04 -7.57
C GLU A 381 -3.10 -16.95 -6.39
N LEU A 382 -2.28 -18.00 -6.20
CA LEU A 382 -1.23 -18.05 -5.18
C LEU A 382 0.07 -17.45 -5.74
N ALA A 383 0.53 -17.95 -6.89
CA ALA A 383 1.79 -17.56 -7.52
C ALA A 383 1.85 -16.09 -8.00
N LYS A 384 0.70 -15.51 -8.36
CA LYS A 384 0.54 -14.13 -8.85
C LYS A 384 -0.47 -13.34 -8.01
N SER A 385 -0.63 -13.71 -6.74
CA SER A 385 -1.55 -13.09 -5.77
C SER A 385 -1.56 -11.56 -5.81
N GLN A 386 -0.39 -10.90 -5.79
CA GLN A 386 -0.29 -9.44 -5.82
C GLN A 386 -0.75 -8.79 -7.15
N GLU A 387 -0.50 -9.45 -8.29
CA GLU A 387 -0.99 -8.97 -9.60
C GLU A 387 -2.51 -9.09 -9.68
N LEU A 388 -3.04 -10.25 -9.28
CA LEU A 388 -4.46 -10.59 -9.40
C LEU A 388 -5.35 -9.85 -8.38
N LEU A 389 -4.80 -9.52 -7.20
CA LEU A 389 -5.46 -8.64 -6.24
C LEU A 389 -5.55 -7.18 -6.74
N SER A 390 -4.69 -6.79 -7.69
CA SER A 390 -4.67 -5.44 -8.27
C SER A 390 -5.64 -5.27 -9.45
N ASP A 391 -6.23 -6.36 -9.98
CA ASP A 391 -7.25 -6.28 -11.03
C ASP A 391 -8.62 -5.88 -10.43
N PRO A 392 -9.24 -4.76 -10.86
CA PRO A 392 -10.59 -4.37 -10.41
C PRO A 392 -11.71 -5.38 -10.72
N ARG A 393 -11.43 -6.42 -11.51
CA ARG A 393 -12.33 -7.54 -11.85
C ARG A 393 -11.90 -8.89 -11.26
N GLY A 394 -10.80 -8.95 -10.51
CA GLY A 394 -10.25 -10.19 -9.96
C GLY A 394 -11.10 -10.81 -8.85
N GLU A 395 -11.18 -12.15 -8.80
CA GLU A 395 -11.97 -12.88 -7.80
C GLU A 395 -11.39 -12.79 -6.37
N LEU A 396 -10.13 -12.37 -6.21
CA LEU A 396 -9.45 -12.24 -4.91
C LEU A 396 -9.84 -10.98 -4.13
N GLY A 397 -10.63 -10.09 -4.73
CA GLY A 397 -11.02 -8.81 -4.14
C GLY A 397 -9.96 -7.71 -4.32
N LYS A 398 -10.10 -6.63 -3.54
CA LYS A 398 -9.29 -5.41 -3.66
C LYS A 398 -8.17 -5.36 -2.61
N PRO A 399 -7.04 -4.68 -2.86
CA PRO A 399 -5.95 -4.57 -1.90
C PRO A 399 -6.38 -3.77 -0.67
N LEU A 400 -6.41 -4.41 0.51
CA LEU A 400 -6.74 -3.74 1.77
C LEU A 400 -5.61 -2.82 2.22
N PHE A 401 -5.94 -1.77 2.99
CA PHE A 401 -4.98 -0.78 3.50
C PHE A 401 -4.16 -0.11 2.38
N ALA A 402 -4.67 -0.07 1.14
CA ALA A 402 -3.95 0.48 -0.02
C ALA A 402 -3.44 1.91 0.24
N LYS A 403 -4.27 2.74 0.90
CA LYS A 403 -3.98 4.12 1.30
C LYS A 403 -3.08 4.27 2.54
N LEU A 404 -2.79 3.19 3.27
CA LEU A 404 -1.88 3.21 4.41
C LEU A 404 -0.43 3.31 3.90
N VAL A 405 0.28 4.35 4.37
CA VAL A 405 1.63 4.72 3.92
C VAL A 405 2.43 5.14 5.16
N PRO A 406 3.66 4.62 5.39
CA PRO A 406 4.44 4.96 6.57
C PRO A 406 4.71 6.45 6.69
N TYR A 407 4.70 7.01 7.90
CA TYR A 407 5.01 8.43 8.11
C TYR A 407 6.39 8.81 7.55
N ALA A 408 7.39 7.92 7.65
CA ALA A 408 8.71 8.09 7.05
C ALA A 408 8.67 8.27 5.51
N VAL A 409 7.73 7.61 4.82
CA VAL A 409 7.52 7.78 3.37
C VAL A 409 6.88 9.13 3.06
N HIS A 410 5.92 9.60 3.87
CA HIS A 410 5.37 10.95 3.72
C HIS A 410 6.45 12.04 3.93
N VAL A 411 7.33 11.87 4.93
CA VAL A 411 8.47 12.77 5.17
C VAL A 411 9.47 12.70 4.01
N ALA A 412 9.81 11.50 3.53
CA ALA A 412 10.72 11.31 2.40
C ALA A 412 10.17 11.93 1.10
N ALA A 413 8.88 11.76 0.80
CA ALA A 413 8.22 12.40 -0.35
C ALA A 413 8.25 13.93 -0.24
N SER A 414 8.06 14.48 0.97
CA SER A 414 8.11 15.91 1.23
C SER A 414 9.54 16.47 1.05
N ILE A 415 10.56 15.77 1.54
CA ILE A 415 11.98 16.12 1.36
C ILE A 415 12.37 16.06 -0.13
N TYR A 416 11.93 15.03 -0.85
CA TYR A 416 12.17 14.92 -2.29
C TYR A 416 11.53 16.07 -3.07
N ALA A 417 10.26 16.38 -2.79
CA ALA A 417 9.55 17.49 -3.44
C ALA A 417 10.26 18.83 -3.19
N ASP A 418 10.67 19.11 -1.95
CA ASP A 418 11.45 20.30 -1.59
C ASP A 418 12.80 20.35 -2.34
N ARG A 419 13.55 19.25 -2.43
CA ARG A 419 14.80 19.21 -3.23
C ARG A 419 14.56 19.42 -4.74
N ARG A 420 13.55 18.76 -5.31
CA ARG A 420 13.16 18.90 -6.73
C ARG A 420 12.74 20.34 -7.03
N ASP A 421 11.92 20.94 -6.17
CA ASP A 421 11.36 22.28 -6.39
C ASP A 421 12.41 23.37 -6.13
N ARG A 422 13.39 23.15 -5.24
CA ARG A 422 14.62 23.97 -5.15
C ARG A 422 15.46 23.86 -6.43
N LEU A 423 15.73 22.65 -6.93
CA LEU A 423 16.54 22.46 -8.14
C LEU A 423 15.88 23.10 -9.37
N VAL A 424 14.60 22.81 -9.62
CA VAL A 424 13.89 23.32 -10.79
C VAL A 424 13.55 24.80 -10.64
N GLY A 425 13.09 25.24 -9.47
CA GLY A 425 12.72 26.64 -9.21
C GLY A 425 13.93 27.55 -9.04
N ASN A 426 14.74 27.30 -8.02
CA ASN A 426 15.79 28.22 -7.55
C ASN A 426 17.11 28.10 -8.33
N THR A 427 17.41 26.93 -8.91
CA THR A 427 18.63 26.76 -9.73
C THR A 427 18.33 26.94 -11.22
N LEU A 428 17.40 26.19 -11.80
CA LEU A 428 17.15 26.21 -13.25
C LEU A 428 16.31 27.41 -13.70
N VAL A 429 15.09 27.56 -13.19
CA VAL A 429 14.14 28.58 -13.67
C VAL A 429 14.58 29.99 -13.27
N ALA A 430 15.08 30.19 -12.05
CA ALA A 430 15.59 31.48 -11.61
C ALA A 430 16.77 31.98 -12.47
N GLU A 431 17.70 31.11 -12.86
CA GLU A 431 18.83 31.53 -13.70
C GLU A 431 18.40 31.82 -15.15
N TYR A 432 17.42 31.08 -15.72
CA TYR A 432 16.80 31.49 -16.99
C TYR A 432 16.12 32.87 -16.89
N GLU A 433 15.38 33.15 -15.81
CA GLU A 433 14.74 34.45 -15.62
C GLU A 433 15.78 35.58 -15.40
N ALA A 434 16.83 35.33 -14.61
CA ALA A 434 17.95 36.26 -14.41
C ALA A 434 18.76 36.52 -15.68
N MET A 435 19.07 35.49 -16.48
CA MET A 435 19.69 35.64 -17.79
C MET A 435 18.86 36.54 -18.72
N THR A 436 17.53 36.48 -18.63
CA THR A 436 16.64 37.33 -19.44
C THR A 436 16.67 38.78 -18.96
N GLN A 437 16.75 39.01 -17.65
CA GLN A 437 16.98 40.35 -17.11
C GLN A 437 18.31 40.95 -17.59
N ARG A 438 19.41 40.17 -17.60
CA ARG A 438 20.72 40.61 -18.12
C ARG A 438 20.67 41.04 -19.60
N ILE A 439 19.81 40.42 -20.42
CA ILE A 439 19.56 40.87 -21.81
C ILE A 439 18.92 42.26 -21.80
N HIS A 440 17.78 42.42 -21.11
CA HIS A 440 17.03 43.68 -21.09
C HIS A 440 17.85 44.84 -20.53
N GLU A 441 18.61 44.62 -19.46
CA GLU A 441 19.53 45.61 -18.87
C GLU A 441 20.58 46.08 -19.88
N LEU A 442 21.20 45.16 -20.62
CA LEU A 442 22.14 45.54 -21.69
C LEU A 442 21.44 46.32 -22.79
N LEU A 443 20.28 45.86 -23.30
CA LEU A 443 19.56 46.55 -24.38
C LEU A 443 19.17 47.98 -23.97
N SER A 444 18.65 48.17 -22.75
CA SER A 444 18.35 49.50 -22.21
C SER A 444 19.60 50.37 -22.07
N SER A 445 20.74 49.82 -21.62
CA SER A 445 22.00 50.56 -21.50
C SER A 445 22.59 51.01 -22.85
N LEU A 446 22.16 50.36 -23.93
CA LEU A 446 22.60 50.62 -25.31
C LEU A 446 21.58 51.44 -26.12
N SER A 447 20.48 51.90 -25.49
CA SER A 447 19.33 52.54 -26.14
C SER A 447 18.76 51.70 -27.29
N LEU A 448 18.59 50.40 -27.08
CA LEU A 448 17.95 49.48 -28.03
C LEU A 448 16.59 49.03 -27.47
N PRO A 449 15.52 48.99 -28.31
CA PRO A 449 15.53 49.18 -29.76
C PRO A 449 15.42 50.63 -30.25
N GLY A 450 15.25 51.62 -29.36
CA GLY A 450 14.91 53.01 -29.75
C GLY A 450 15.87 53.66 -30.75
N SER A 451 17.18 53.39 -30.62
CA SER A 451 18.24 53.91 -31.50
C SER A 451 18.16 53.44 -32.96
N LEU A 452 17.54 52.28 -33.21
CA LEU A 452 17.22 51.74 -34.54
C LEU A 452 15.85 52.24 -35.03
N GLN A 453 14.84 52.21 -34.16
CA GLN A 453 13.48 52.69 -34.46
C GLN A 453 13.45 54.16 -34.91
N ALA A 454 14.36 54.99 -34.36
CA ALA A 454 14.53 56.38 -34.76
C ALA A 454 14.93 56.56 -36.25
N LEU A 455 15.39 55.52 -36.94
CA LEU A 455 15.85 55.55 -38.35
C LEU A 455 14.83 54.95 -39.34
N GLU A 456 13.67 54.47 -38.88
CA GLU A 456 12.72 53.75 -39.72
C GLU A 456 11.89 54.66 -40.64
N LYS A 457 11.33 54.06 -41.70
CA LYS A 457 10.55 54.73 -42.74
C LYS A 457 9.25 53.94 -42.99
N PRO A 458 8.09 54.59 -43.14
CA PRO A 458 7.85 56.04 -43.09
C PRO A 458 8.09 56.65 -41.69
N LEU A 459 8.27 57.97 -41.65
CA LEU A 459 8.38 58.72 -40.40
C LEU A 459 7.00 58.81 -39.73
N GLY A 460 6.79 58.00 -38.69
CA GLY A 460 5.58 57.92 -37.87
C GLY A 460 5.88 57.13 -36.59
N LEU A 461 4.89 56.50 -35.96
CA LEU A 461 5.14 55.54 -34.88
C LEU A 461 5.78 54.23 -35.42
N PRO A 462 6.87 53.73 -34.81
CA PRO A 462 7.43 52.43 -35.15
C PRO A 462 6.40 51.29 -34.96
N PRO A 463 6.30 50.31 -35.87
CA PRO A 463 5.27 49.26 -35.77
C PRO A 463 5.34 48.43 -34.48
N GLY A 464 6.54 48.21 -33.93
CA GLY A 464 6.73 47.53 -32.63
C GLY A 464 6.10 48.32 -31.48
N LEU A 465 6.48 49.60 -31.35
CA LEU A 465 5.93 50.50 -30.33
C LEU A 465 4.40 50.71 -30.50
N ALA A 466 3.90 50.78 -31.74
CA ALA A 466 2.46 50.86 -32.00
C ALA A 466 1.72 49.59 -31.51
N SER A 467 2.32 48.40 -31.68
CA SER A 467 1.82 47.14 -31.14
C SER A 467 1.86 47.11 -29.60
N HIS A 468 2.92 47.65 -29.00
CA HIS A 468 3.09 47.76 -27.55
C HIS A 468 2.09 48.73 -26.91
N ALA A 469 1.82 49.89 -27.53
CA ALA A 469 0.75 50.80 -27.13
C ALA A 469 -0.63 50.14 -27.26
N GLU A 470 -0.86 49.37 -28.34
CA GLU A 470 -2.12 48.65 -28.54
C GLU A 470 -2.34 47.54 -27.50
N GLU A 471 -1.31 46.80 -27.12
CA GLU A 471 -1.36 45.83 -26.01
C GLU A 471 -1.71 46.51 -24.68
N VAL A 472 -1.13 47.68 -24.39
CA VAL A 472 -1.46 48.48 -23.19
C VAL A 472 -2.91 48.97 -23.24
N ARG A 473 -3.40 49.45 -24.39
CA ARG A 473 -4.79 49.87 -24.58
C ARG A 473 -5.78 48.72 -24.38
N GLN A 474 -5.57 47.58 -25.04
CA GLN A 474 -6.45 46.41 -24.92
C GLN A 474 -6.47 45.84 -23.49
N ALA A 475 -5.38 46.02 -22.73
CA ALA A 475 -5.30 45.66 -21.32
C ALA A 475 -5.79 46.77 -20.35
N ASN A 476 -6.44 47.83 -20.83
CA ASN A 476 -6.90 49.01 -20.08
C ASN A 476 -5.80 49.75 -19.27
N GLY A 477 -4.53 49.60 -19.66
CA GLY A 477 -3.37 50.35 -19.18
C GLY A 477 -3.35 50.64 -17.67
N VAL A 478 -3.19 51.92 -17.31
CA VAL A 478 -3.13 52.41 -15.92
C VAL A 478 -4.43 52.13 -15.15
N GLN A 479 -5.59 52.07 -15.82
CA GLN A 479 -6.87 51.78 -15.16
C GLN A 479 -6.92 50.34 -14.64
N ARG A 480 -6.39 49.36 -15.40
CA ARG A 480 -6.24 47.99 -14.93
C ARG A 480 -5.27 47.90 -13.75
N LEU A 481 -4.14 48.61 -13.80
CA LEU A 481 -3.18 48.67 -12.70
C LEU A 481 -3.84 49.17 -11.40
N HIS A 482 -4.55 50.30 -11.46
CA HIS A 482 -5.23 50.87 -10.29
C HIS A 482 -6.39 49.99 -9.80
N ALA A 483 -7.10 49.30 -10.70
CA ALA A 483 -8.11 48.31 -10.31
C ALA A 483 -7.49 47.10 -9.58
N THR A 484 -6.40 46.54 -10.11
CA THR A 484 -5.69 45.41 -9.48
C THR A 484 -5.09 45.79 -8.13
N ILE A 485 -4.55 47.00 -7.97
CA ILE A 485 -4.11 47.55 -6.68
C ILE A 485 -5.30 47.65 -5.72
N GLY A 486 -6.41 48.26 -6.15
CA GLY A 486 -7.61 48.42 -5.33
C GLY A 486 -8.25 47.11 -4.87
N ASP A 487 -8.23 46.06 -5.70
CA ASP A 487 -8.70 44.72 -5.32
C ASP A 487 -7.71 43.99 -4.38
N THR A 488 -6.40 44.22 -4.56
CA THR A 488 -5.37 43.67 -3.67
C THR A 488 -5.43 44.32 -2.28
N GLU A 489 -5.63 45.64 -2.20
CA GLU A 489 -5.82 46.36 -0.94
C GLU A 489 -7.11 45.94 -0.20
N LYS A 490 -8.22 45.66 -0.89
CA LYS A 490 -9.42 45.06 -0.26
C LYS A 490 -9.12 43.71 0.37
N LEU A 491 -8.37 42.86 -0.33
CA LEU A 491 -8.01 41.51 0.12
C LEU A 491 -7.03 41.55 1.30
N LYS A 492 -6.04 42.43 1.25
CA LYS A 492 -5.10 42.77 2.33
C LYS A 492 -5.82 43.28 3.57
N ALA A 493 -6.78 44.19 3.42
CA ALA A 493 -7.61 44.69 4.52
C ALA A 493 -8.45 43.57 5.15
N SER A 494 -9.11 42.74 4.34
CA SER A 494 -9.89 41.58 4.82
C SER A 494 -9.01 40.59 5.60
N THR A 495 -7.82 40.29 5.08
CA THR A 495 -6.83 39.40 5.73
C THR A 495 -6.35 39.99 7.06
N ARG A 496 -6.13 41.30 7.15
CA ARG A 496 -5.77 41.97 8.41
C ARG A 496 -6.89 41.91 9.46
N VAL A 497 -8.16 42.02 9.04
CA VAL A 497 -9.31 41.86 9.96
C VAL A 497 -9.38 40.43 10.51
N LEU A 498 -9.30 39.41 9.65
CA LEU A 498 -9.31 38.00 10.08
C LEU A 498 -8.12 37.65 11.00
N TYR A 499 -6.96 38.24 10.77
CA TYR A 499 -5.79 38.10 11.64
C TYR A 499 -6.04 38.74 13.01
N GLN A 500 -6.60 39.96 13.03
CA GLN A 500 -6.93 40.68 14.26
C GLN A 500 -8.02 39.95 15.07
N GLU A 501 -9.03 39.34 14.43
CA GLU A 501 -10.00 38.44 15.08
C GLU A 501 -9.30 37.29 15.82
N GLY A 502 -8.30 36.64 15.19
CA GLY A 502 -7.51 35.58 15.82
C GLY A 502 -6.71 36.06 17.03
N LEU A 503 -6.06 37.23 16.92
CA LEU A 503 -5.34 37.84 18.04
C LEU A 503 -6.27 38.19 19.22
N ASP A 504 -7.45 38.72 18.95
CA ASP A 504 -8.39 39.13 20.00
C ASP A 504 -9.10 37.93 20.65
N LEU A 505 -9.27 36.82 19.93
CA LEU A 505 -9.65 35.52 20.53
C LEU A 505 -8.59 35.04 21.54
N LEU A 506 -7.30 35.05 21.17
CA LEU A 506 -6.21 34.65 22.07
C LEU A 506 -6.05 35.58 23.28
N ARG A 507 -6.22 36.89 23.09
CA ARG A 507 -6.25 37.88 24.20
C ARG A 507 -7.43 37.64 25.14
N THR A 508 -8.59 37.25 24.61
CA THR A 508 -9.79 36.98 25.40
C THR A 508 -9.61 35.76 26.30
N GLU A 509 -9.11 34.63 25.79
CA GLU A 509 -8.87 33.44 26.62
C GLU A 509 -7.76 33.65 27.65
N ALA A 510 -6.69 34.37 27.30
CA ALA A 510 -5.66 34.75 28.27
C ALA A 510 -6.23 35.59 29.43
N GLY A 511 -7.16 36.52 29.12
CA GLY A 511 -7.87 37.31 30.13
C GLY A 511 -8.85 36.49 30.98
N GLU A 512 -9.57 35.55 30.38
CA GLU A 512 -10.48 34.63 31.09
C GLU A 512 -9.72 33.71 32.05
N ASP A 513 -8.59 33.14 31.61
CA ASP A 513 -7.75 32.28 32.43
C ASP A 513 -7.05 33.06 33.55
N GLU A 514 -6.57 34.28 33.29
CA GLU A 514 -5.99 35.15 34.32
C GLU A 514 -7.04 35.62 35.35
N ALA A 515 -8.26 35.93 34.92
CA ALA A 515 -9.39 36.21 35.82
C ALA A 515 -9.73 34.99 36.69
N SER A 516 -9.67 33.79 36.12
CA SER A 516 -9.94 32.53 36.84
C SER A 516 -8.84 32.23 37.87
N ARG A 517 -7.56 32.47 37.54
CA ARG A 517 -6.44 32.41 38.49
C ARG A 517 -6.60 33.41 39.64
N ARG A 518 -7.05 34.64 39.37
CA ARG A 518 -7.36 35.63 40.42
C ARG A 518 -8.51 35.20 41.33
N LYS A 519 -9.50 34.49 40.79
CA LYS A 519 -10.72 34.03 41.51
C LYS A 519 -10.46 32.80 42.41
N TYR A 520 -9.64 31.85 41.95
CA TYR A 520 -9.44 30.55 42.62
C TYR A 520 -8.04 30.34 43.23
N GLY A 521 -7.05 31.16 42.86
CA GLY A 521 -5.64 30.98 43.21
C GLY A 521 -4.93 30.00 42.25
N THR A 522 -3.62 30.18 42.10
CA THR A 522 -2.77 29.37 41.21
C THR A 522 -2.76 27.89 41.53
N ASP A 523 -2.83 27.55 42.81
CA ASP A 523 -2.68 26.18 43.32
C ASP A 523 -3.92 25.32 43.01
N ARG A 524 -5.08 25.97 42.91
CA ARG A 524 -6.37 25.35 42.55
C ARG A 524 -6.67 25.48 41.06
N TRP A 525 -6.24 26.57 40.43
CA TRP A 525 -6.33 26.79 38.99
C TRP A 525 -5.02 26.42 38.29
N ASN A 526 -4.64 25.15 38.42
CA ASN A 526 -3.34 24.59 38.05
C ASN A 526 -3.10 24.42 36.53
N ARG A 527 -3.88 25.11 35.68
CA ARG A 527 -3.79 25.03 34.22
C ARG A 527 -2.48 25.61 33.71
N THR A 528 -1.95 25.05 32.61
CA THR A 528 -0.86 25.66 31.84
C THR A 528 -1.30 27.00 31.24
N PRO A 529 -0.44 28.05 31.21
CA PRO A 529 -0.71 29.28 30.48
C PRO A 529 -0.88 29.04 28.97
N ALA A 530 -1.64 29.90 28.29
CA ALA A 530 -2.00 29.72 26.89
C ALA A 530 -0.80 29.61 25.93
N LYS A 531 0.23 30.46 26.12
CA LYS A 531 1.43 30.48 25.28
C LYS A 531 2.24 29.19 25.39
N ASP A 532 2.30 28.60 26.58
CA ASP A 532 3.06 27.37 26.84
C ASP A 532 2.24 26.11 26.51
N GLY A 533 0.91 26.20 26.60
CA GLY A 533 -0.01 25.12 26.22
C GLY A 533 -0.20 24.95 24.71
N MET A 534 0.01 25.99 23.91
CA MET A 534 -0.09 25.91 22.43
C MET A 534 0.98 26.80 21.73
N PRO A 535 2.29 26.52 21.91
CA PRO A 535 3.35 27.38 21.39
C PRO A 535 3.37 27.48 19.85
N LYS A 536 2.88 26.45 19.13
CA LYS A 536 2.74 26.49 17.67
C LYS A 536 1.82 27.61 17.19
N LEU A 537 0.71 27.84 17.88
CA LEU A 537 -0.30 28.85 17.51
C LEU A 537 0.22 30.27 17.79
N TYR A 538 0.99 30.45 18.86
CA TYR A 538 1.69 31.72 19.13
C TYR A 538 2.88 31.95 18.19
N LYS A 539 3.51 30.91 17.63
CA LYS A 539 4.49 31.09 16.55
C LYS A 539 3.81 31.54 15.24
N GLN A 540 2.66 30.97 14.88
CA GLN A 540 1.90 31.41 13.69
C GLN A 540 1.58 32.93 13.73
N VAL A 541 1.34 33.51 14.91
CA VAL A 541 1.20 34.97 15.11
C VAL A 541 2.44 35.72 14.64
N GLU A 542 3.62 35.30 15.11
CA GLU A 542 4.91 35.93 14.76
C GLU A 542 5.23 35.74 13.26
N ASP A 543 4.99 34.54 12.71
CA ASP A 543 5.19 34.22 11.28
C ASP A 543 4.26 35.06 10.37
N ILE A 544 2.95 35.13 10.66
CA ILE A 544 1.96 35.90 9.87
C ILE A 544 2.24 37.41 9.94
N GLN A 545 2.64 37.93 11.11
CA GLN A 545 3.06 39.33 11.23
C GLN A 545 4.28 39.63 10.36
N GLY A 546 5.27 38.73 10.32
CA GLY A 546 6.43 38.83 9.44
C GLY A 546 6.05 38.87 7.96
N TYR A 547 5.14 37.98 7.52
CA TYR A 547 4.66 37.97 6.13
C TYR A 547 3.92 39.27 5.75
N LEU A 548 3.06 39.79 6.63
CA LEU A 548 2.35 41.05 6.39
C LEU A 548 3.31 42.26 6.29
N GLN A 549 4.37 42.29 7.11
CA GLN A 549 5.37 43.36 7.07
C GLN A 549 6.29 43.28 5.84
N GLN A 550 6.67 42.09 5.39
CA GLN A 550 7.40 41.90 4.14
C GLN A 550 6.56 42.29 2.92
N ALA A 551 5.27 41.94 2.94
CA ALA A 551 4.34 42.32 1.88
C ALA A 551 4.13 43.84 1.80
N ASP A 552 3.99 44.54 2.92
CA ASP A 552 3.90 46.02 2.94
C ASP A 552 5.09 46.71 2.28
N ASN A 553 6.32 46.19 2.48
CA ASN A 553 7.52 46.72 1.83
C ASN A 553 7.50 46.46 0.31
N SER A 554 7.05 45.28 -0.12
CA SER A 554 6.93 44.92 -1.53
C SER A 554 5.86 45.76 -2.23
N ASP A 555 4.68 45.91 -1.62
CA ASP A 555 3.57 46.74 -2.12
C ASP A 555 4.04 48.20 -2.34
N GLN A 556 4.80 48.76 -1.39
CA GLN A 556 5.38 50.11 -1.51
C GLN A 556 6.37 50.22 -2.68
N MET A 557 7.24 49.22 -2.89
CA MET A 557 8.17 49.22 -4.04
C MET A 557 7.44 49.17 -5.39
N VAL A 558 6.34 48.40 -5.48
CA VAL A 558 5.52 48.31 -6.69
C VAL A 558 4.73 49.60 -6.94
N GLN A 559 4.15 50.20 -5.89
CA GLN A 559 3.46 51.49 -5.96
C GLN A 559 4.39 52.63 -6.38
N GLU A 560 5.60 52.71 -5.83
CA GLU A 560 6.58 53.73 -6.21
C GLU A 560 7.11 53.54 -7.64
N ARG A 561 7.39 52.30 -8.06
CA ARG A 561 7.75 51.96 -9.45
C ARG A 561 6.67 52.39 -10.43
N LEU A 562 5.39 52.18 -10.09
CA LEU A 562 4.27 52.67 -10.88
C LEU A 562 4.24 54.20 -10.90
N ARG A 563 4.27 54.87 -9.74
CA ARG A 563 4.19 56.34 -9.61
C ARG A 563 5.25 57.06 -10.45
N GLN A 564 6.46 56.51 -10.53
CA GLN A 564 7.56 57.06 -11.33
C GLN A 564 7.33 56.97 -12.86
N ASN A 565 6.53 56.02 -13.33
CA ASN A 565 6.33 55.73 -14.76
C ASN A 565 4.88 55.96 -15.24
N GLU A 566 3.96 56.31 -14.34
CA GLU A 566 2.51 56.39 -14.59
C GLU A 566 2.14 57.37 -15.72
N SER A 567 2.92 58.43 -15.91
CA SER A 567 2.75 59.40 -17.01
C SER A 567 3.00 58.77 -18.38
N LEU A 568 4.10 58.04 -18.54
CA LEU A 568 4.48 57.36 -19.79
C LEU A 568 3.58 56.14 -20.05
N ILE A 569 3.17 55.40 -19.02
CA ILE A 569 2.22 54.29 -19.15
C ILE A 569 0.81 54.81 -19.53
N ARG A 570 0.39 55.96 -18.99
CA ARG A 570 -0.85 56.64 -19.39
C ARG A 570 -0.78 57.11 -20.85
N LEU A 571 0.38 57.60 -21.30
CA LEU A 571 0.61 58.01 -22.68
C LEU A 571 0.60 56.81 -23.65
N LEU A 572 1.19 55.66 -23.30
CA LEU A 572 1.07 54.41 -24.05
C LEU A 572 -0.39 53.94 -24.18
N GLY A 573 -1.22 54.15 -23.15
CA GLY A 573 -2.66 53.92 -23.19
C GLY A 573 -3.47 55.00 -23.92
N GLY A 574 -2.83 56.05 -24.43
CA GLY A 574 -3.45 57.16 -25.16
C GLY A 574 -3.74 56.83 -26.63
N THR A 575 -4.16 57.84 -27.39
CA THR A 575 -4.34 57.70 -28.84
C THR A 575 -2.98 57.66 -29.56
N ASN A 576 -2.95 57.11 -30.77
CA ASN A 576 -1.73 57.17 -31.60
C ASN A 576 -1.28 58.62 -31.86
N ARG A 577 -2.21 59.58 -31.88
CA ARG A 577 -1.87 61.00 -32.01
C ARG A 577 -1.09 61.52 -30.81
N ASP A 578 -1.50 61.20 -29.58
CA ASP A 578 -0.80 61.66 -28.37
C ASP A 578 0.65 61.14 -28.33
N LEU A 579 0.85 59.92 -28.83
CA LEU A 579 2.16 59.29 -29.01
C LEU A 579 2.98 59.91 -30.16
N GLU A 580 2.34 60.32 -31.27
CA GLU A 580 2.98 61.06 -32.37
C GLU A 580 3.34 62.50 -31.97
N ASP A 581 2.51 63.17 -31.18
CA ASP A 581 2.77 64.50 -30.63
C ASP A 581 3.88 64.47 -29.55
N PHE A 582 4.09 63.35 -28.84
CA PHE A 582 5.22 63.15 -27.91
C PHE A 582 6.54 62.78 -28.57
N VAL A 583 6.54 61.97 -29.65
CA VAL A 583 7.77 61.48 -30.29
C VAL A 583 8.23 62.45 -31.40
N PRO A 584 9.35 63.19 -31.22
CA PRO A 584 9.75 64.25 -32.14
C PRO A 584 9.81 63.82 -33.61
N SER A 585 9.25 64.67 -34.48
CA SER A 585 9.41 64.59 -35.93
C SER A 585 10.80 65.08 -36.35
N SER A 586 11.83 64.25 -36.12
CA SER A 586 13.20 64.50 -36.57
C SER A 586 13.24 64.89 -38.05
N ARG A 587 14.11 65.84 -38.38
CA ARG A 587 14.47 66.11 -39.79
C ARG A 587 15.04 64.82 -40.41
N ARG A 588 14.86 64.66 -41.73
CA ARG A 588 15.19 63.44 -42.46
C ARG A 588 16.65 63.03 -42.24
N ALA A 589 16.88 62.05 -41.36
CA ALA A 589 18.20 61.47 -41.13
C ALA A 589 18.77 60.89 -42.43
N THR A 590 20.05 61.12 -42.67
CA THR A 590 20.68 60.88 -43.98
C THR A 590 21.09 59.43 -44.12
N MET A 591 20.12 58.57 -44.45
CA MET A 591 20.34 57.13 -44.68
C MET A 591 21.32 56.88 -45.83
N THR A 592 22.60 56.71 -45.47
CA THR A 592 23.62 56.15 -46.36
C THR A 592 23.54 54.63 -46.32
N ALA A 593 23.91 53.97 -47.43
CA ALA A 593 23.94 52.51 -47.52
C ALA A 593 24.85 51.85 -46.45
N LYS A 594 25.81 52.60 -45.87
CA LYS A 594 26.62 52.14 -44.73
C LYS A 594 25.82 52.10 -43.44
N VAL A 595 25.05 53.15 -43.11
CA VAL A 595 24.16 53.16 -41.93
C VAL A 595 23.13 52.04 -42.03
N GLU A 596 22.52 51.87 -43.20
CA GLU A 596 21.50 50.84 -43.42
C GLU A 596 22.05 49.40 -43.27
N ARG A 597 23.30 49.15 -43.71
CA ARG A 597 23.98 47.87 -43.51
C ARG A 597 24.20 47.56 -42.02
N GLU A 598 24.79 48.48 -41.26
CA GLU A 598 25.05 48.26 -39.83
C GLU A 598 23.73 48.14 -39.04
N ALA A 599 22.72 48.94 -39.37
CA ALA A 599 21.39 48.85 -38.77
C ALA A 599 20.72 47.49 -39.02
N ASN A 600 20.85 46.93 -40.23
CA ASN A 600 20.32 45.60 -40.54
C ASN A 600 21.09 44.47 -39.84
N GLN A 601 22.41 44.62 -39.63
CA GLN A 601 23.19 43.69 -38.81
C GLN A 601 22.74 43.70 -37.34
N LEU A 602 22.47 44.89 -36.77
CA LEU A 602 21.98 45.03 -35.40
C LEU A 602 20.53 44.52 -35.25
N ARG A 603 19.65 44.77 -36.23
CA ARG A 603 18.32 44.11 -36.32
C ARG A 603 18.43 42.59 -36.35
N GLY A 604 19.40 42.03 -37.06
CA GLY A 604 19.69 40.60 -37.06
C GLY A 604 19.96 40.06 -35.65
N CYS A 605 20.76 40.78 -34.88
CA CYS A 605 21.06 40.44 -33.49
C CYS A 605 19.83 40.50 -32.58
N LEU A 606 18.98 41.53 -32.70
CA LEU A 606 17.74 41.64 -31.93
C LEU A 606 16.73 40.53 -32.28
N ASN A 607 16.64 40.15 -33.57
CA ASN A 607 15.81 39.01 -33.98
C ASN A 607 16.29 37.66 -33.42
N GLU A 608 17.59 37.49 -33.19
CA GLU A 608 18.13 36.32 -32.48
C GLU A 608 17.80 36.36 -30.98
N VAL A 609 17.86 37.54 -30.33
CA VAL A 609 17.41 37.73 -28.94
C VAL A 609 15.95 37.33 -28.76
N SER A 610 15.04 37.84 -29.59
CA SER A 610 13.60 37.50 -29.49
C SER A 610 13.32 36.01 -29.71
N ARG A 611 14.16 35.31 -30.50
CA ARG A 611 14.10 33.84 -30.65
C ARG A 611 14.61 33.11 -29.42
N LEU A 612 15.69 33.59 -28.81
CA LEU A 612 16.27 33.05 -27.58
C LEU A 612 15.27 33.14 -26.42
N GLU A 613 14.67 34.32 -26.22
CA GLU A 613 13.62 34.55 -25.20
C GLU A 613 12.38 33.68 -25.43
N ALA A 614 11.92 33.55 -26.68
CA ALA A 614 10.79 32.68 -27.02
C ALA A 614 11.09 31.18 -26.82
N ARG A 615 12.34 30.74 -27.05
CA ARG A 615 12.82 29.39 -26.76
C ARG A 615 12.86 29.14 -25.25
N ARG A 616 13.50 30.05 -24.51
CA ARG A 616 13.62 30.04 -23.05
C ARG A 616 12.28 29.99 -22.34
N LYS A 617 11.30 30.82 -22.75
CA LYS A 617 9.95 30.82 -22.18
C LYS A 617 9.27 29.45 -22.32
N ARG A 618 9.51 28.73 -23.41
CA ARG A 618 9.01 27.34 -23.60
C ARG A 618 9.76 26.35 -22.69
N LYS A 619 11.09 26.47 -22.58
CA LYS A 619 11.91 25.62 -21.71
C LYS A 619 11.51 25.75 -20.23
N VAL A 620 11.28 26.98 -19.75
CA VAL A 620 10.80 27.24 -18.37
C VAL A 620 9.45 26.58 -18.11
N GLU A 621 8.50 26.63 -19.04
CA GLU A 621 7.18 25.98 -18.87
C GLU A 621 7.26 24.45 -18.97
N GLN A 622 8.16 23.92 -19.82
CA GLN A 622 8.47 22.48 -19.87
C GLN A 622 9.07 22.00 -18.55
N LEU A 623 9.99 22.75 -17.94
CA LEU A 623 10.57 22.44 -16.63
C LEU A 623 9.51 22.45 -15.51
N ARG A 624 8.64 23.46 -15.49
CA ARG A 624 7.51 23.56 -14.55
C ARG A 624 6.49 22.43 -14.72
N THR A 625 6.32 21.92 -15.94
CA THR A 625 5.48 20.74 -16.22
C THR A 625 6.16 19.45 -15.76
N LYS A 626 7.42 19.22 -16.17
CA LYS A 626 8.24 18.06 -15.78
C LYS A 626 8.30 17.87 -14.26
N ALA A 627 8.49 18.96 -13.50
CA ALA A 627 8.50 18.91 -12.04
C ALA A 627 7.14 18.50 -11.42
N LYS A 628 6.01 18.94 -12.00
CA LYS A 628 4.66 18.56 -11.55
C LYS A 628 4.31 17.10 -11.82
N GLU A 629 4.85 16.54 -12.90
CA GLU A 629 4.60 15.15 -13.32
C GLU A 629 5.51 14.14 -12.59
N ASP A 630 6.56 14.60 -11.90
CA ASP A 630 7.53 13.73 -11.21
C ASP A 630 7.06 13.31 -9.80
N ASP A 631 6.10 12.36 -9.77
CA ASP A 631 5.66 11.69 -8.53
C ASP A 631 6.61 10.56 -8.11
N VAL A 632 7.14 10.67 -6.89
CA VAL A 632 8.10 9.75 -6.27
C VAL A 632 7.44 8.70 -5.36
N SER A 633 6.13 8.79 -5.14
CA SER A 633 5.41 8.01 -4.11
C SER A 633 5.48 6.49 -4.31
N SER A 634 5.39 6.02 -5.55
CA SER A 634 5.45 4.60 -5.90
C SER A 634 6.82 3.97 -5.59
N ASP A 635 7.90 4.68 -5.89
CA ASP A 635 9.26 4.22 -5.65
C ASP A 635 9.63 4.23 -4.17
N LEU A 636 9.17 5.25 -3.41
CA LEU A 636 9.32 5.27 -1.96
C LEU A 636 8.59 4.13 -1.26
N LEU A 637 7.39 3.77 -1.72
CA LEU A 637 6.65 2.63 -1.18
C LEU A 637 7.35 1.30 -1.48
N ARG A 638 7.90 1.15 -2.69
CA ARG A 638 8.70 -0.01 -3.08
C ARG A 638 9.96 -0.15 -2.22
N GLU A 639 10.66 0.95 -1.96
CA GLU A 639 11.89 0.95 -1.16
C GLU A 639 11.60 0.82 0.35
N ALA A 640 10.51 1.39 0.86
CA ALA A 640 10.06 1.17 2.25
C ALA A 640 9.75 -0.31 2.50
N GLY A 641 9.00 -0.97 1.61
CA GLY A 641 8.72 -2.40 1.69
C GLY A 641 9.97 -3.29 1.50
N ARG A 642 11.06 -2.75 0.91
CA ARG A 642 12.38 -3.40 0.88
C ARG A 642 13.08 -3.28 2.23
N LEU A 643 13.11 -2.08 2.81
CA LEU A 643 13.74 -1.77 4.09
C LEU A 643 13.06 -2.47 5.27
N GLU A 644 11.72 -2.46 5.34
CA GLU A 644 10.94 -3.19 6.36
C GLU A 644 11.15 -4.72 6.27
N ARG A 645 11.36 -5.24 5.06
CA ARG A 645 11.69 -6.66 4.85
C ARG A 645 13.13 -6.97 5.23
N GLU A 646 14.09 -6.11 4.89
CA GLU A 646 15.50 -6.35 5.14
C GLU A 646 15.84 -6.21 6.64
N TYR A 647 15.35 -5.14 7.27
CA TYR A 647 15.64 -4.76 8.67
C TYR A 647 14.36 -4.58 9.52
N PRO A 648 13.55 -5.63 9.80
CA PRO A 648 12.25 -5.48 10.49
C PRO A 648 12.31 -4.79 11.87
N MET A 649 13.44 -4.94 12.57
CA MET A 649 13.70 -4.36 13.90
C MET A 649 14.14 -2.88 13.85
N GLN A 650 14.39 -2.32 12.67
CA GLN A 650 14.81 -0.92 12.50
C GLN A 650 13.66 -0.08 11.92
N PRO A 651 13.25 1.02 12.57
CA PRO A 651 12.22 1.89 12.02
C PRO A 651 12.71 2.54 10.71
N VAL A 652 11.87 2.49 9.67
CA VAL A 652 12.12 3.20 8.41
C VAL A 652 12.28 4.69 8.69
N SER A 653 13.29 5.30 8.08
CA SER A 653 13.70 6.68 8.31
C SER A 653 14.02 7.38 6.99
N ALA A 654 13.77 8.70 6.94
CA ALA A 654 13.93 9.47 5.70
C ALA A 654 15.34 9.38 5.07
N GLY A 655 16.38 9.27 5.91
CA GLY A 655 17.77 9.14 5.46
C GLY A 655 18.12 7.82 4.76
N GLN A 656 17.26 6.81 4.80
CA GLN A 656 17.45 5.56 4.03
C GLN A 656 17.07 5.72 2.54
N PHE A 657 16.35 6.78 2.18
CA PHE A 657 15.92 7.06 0.81
C PHE A 657 16.86 7.99 0.03
N GLU A 658 17.97 8.44 0.64
CA GLU A 658 18.92 9.40 0.03
C GLU A 658 19.43 8.96 -1.35
N ALA A 659 19.84 7.69 -1.49
CA ALA A 659 20.31 7.15 -2.78
C ALA A 659 19.21 7.16 -3.86
N LEU A 660 17.94 6.97 -3.47
CA LEU A 660 16.79 7.06 -4.38
C LEU A 660 16.50 8.52 -4.77
N PHE A 661 16.70 9.49 -3.86
CA PHE A 661 16.60 10.91 -4.19
C PHE A 661 17.67 11.30 -5.22
N ASP A 662 18.93 10.89 -5.01
CA ASP A 662 20.04 11.23 -5.89
C ASP A 662 19.87 10.60 -7.29
N GLU A 663 19.57 9.30 -7.39
CA GLU A 663 19.27 8.64 -8.66
C GLU A 663 18.14 9.35 -9.42
N ARG A 664 17.11 9.80 -8.70
CA ARG A 664 15.95 10.45 -9.30
C ARG A 664 16.21 11.91 -9.70
N LEU A 665 16.99 12.67 -8.93
CA LEU A 665 17.38 14.04 -9.27
C LEU A 665 18.35 14.09 -10.47
N ASN A 666 19.13 13.03 -10.70
CA ASN A 666 20.00 12.94 -11.87
C ASN A 666 19.24 13.06 -13.22
N ARG A 667 17.92 12.80 -13.25
CA ARG A 667 17.07 13.06 -14.44
C ARG A 667 17.01 14.53 -14.87
N TYR A 668 17.49 15.47 -14.06
CA TYR A 668 17.54 16.91 -14.36
C TYR A 668 18.95 17.40 -14.79
N GLN A 669 19.98 16.55 -14.76
CA GLN A 669 21.33 16.91 -15.24
C GLN A 669 21.34 17.38 -16.70
N VAL A 670 20.50 16.78 -17.55
CA VAL A 670 20.32 17.19 -18.96
C VAL A 670 19.83 18.64 -19.06
N ASP A 671 18.95 19.06 -18.13
CA ASP A 671 18.45 20.44 -18.08
C ASP A 671 19.50 21.43 -17.57
N GLU A 672 20.35 21.02 -16.61
CA GLU A 672 21.50 21.83 -16.20
C GLU A 672 22.53 22.01 -17.33
N GLU A 673 22.77 20.96 -18.12
CA GLU A 673 23.64 21.07 -19.29
C GLU A 673 23.05 22.01 -20.36
N GLU A 674 21.74 21.93 -20.62
CA GLU A 674 21.06 22.84 -21.55
C GLU A 674 21.06 24.29 -21.07
N LEU A 675 20.94 24.53 -19.76
CA LEU A 675 21.11 25.86 -19.15
C LEU A 675 22.51 26.42 -19.44
N LYS A 676 23.57 25.65 -19.13
CA LYS A 676 24.98 26.04 -19.35
C LYS A 676 25.29 26.26 -20.85
N LYS A 677 24.67 25.48 -21.74
CA LYS A 677 24.78 25.65 -23.21
C LYS A 677 24.11 26.94 -23.68
N GLU A 678 22.94 27.29 -23.14
CA GLU A 678 22.22 28.53 -23.48
C GLU A 678 22.90 29.79 -22.89
N GLU A 679 23.47 29.71 -21.69
CA GLU A 679 24.29 30.78 -21.11
C GLU A 679 25.48 31.13 -22.02
N ALA A 680 26.19 30.10 -22.50
CA ALA A 680 27.31 30.25 -23.44
C ALA A 680 26.89 30.64 -24.87
N GLU A 681 25.60 30.56 -25.22
CA GLU A 681 25.01 31.13 -26.45
C GLU A 681 24.69 32.61 -26.22
N GLN A 682 24.10 32.95 -25.06
CA GLN A 682 23.73 34.30 -24.68
C GLN A 682 24.95 35.23 -24.61
N GLU A 683 26.04 34.88 -23.92
CA GLU A 683 27.16 35.84 -23.76
C GLU A 683 27.87 36.16 -25.11
N LYS A 684 27.86 35.20 -26.05
CA LYS A 684 28.31 35.43 -27.43
C LYS A 684 27.39 36.40 -28.17
N LEU A 685 26.07 36.24 -28.01
CA LEU A 685 25.06 37.14 -28.58
C LEU A 685 25.15 38.56 -27.98
N LEU A 686 25.29 38.69 -26.64
CA LEU A 686 25.50 39.96 -25.95
C LEU A 686 26.79 40.65 -26.41
N THR A 687 27.89 39.91 -26.58
CA THR A 687 29.14 40.44 -27.14
C THR A 687 28.96 40.96 -28.56
N ARG A 688 28.33 40.18 -29.45
CA ARG A 688 28.03 40.59 -30.83
C ARG A 688 27.11 41.82 -30.90
N ILE A 689 26.18 41.97 -29.96
CA ILE A 689 25.32 43.17 -29.82
C ILE A 689 26.13 44.40 -29.41
N ARG A 690 27.05 44.28 -28.43
CA ARG A 690 27.96 45.37 -28.03
C ARG A 690 28.83 45.83 -29.21
N GLU A 691 29.38 44.89 -29.97
CA GLU A 691 30.18 45.16 -31.17
C GLU A 691 29.36 45.85 -32.28
N ALA A 692 28.21 45.26 -32.67
CA ALA A 692 27.38 45.80 -33.73
C ALA A 692 26.73 47.16 -33.37
N ASN A 693 26.43 47.41 -32.08
CA ASN A 693 26.00 48.73 -31.65
C ASN A 693 27.16 49.73 -31.68
N SER A 694 28.38 49.31 -31.35
CA SER A 694 29.58 50.17 -31.44
C SER A 694 29.86 50.61 -32.88
N THR A 695 29.80 49.70 -33.87
CA THR A 695 29.98 50.06 -35.28
C THR A 695 28.83 50.94 -35.79
N PHE A 696 27.59 50.60 -35.45
CA PHE A 696 26.41 51.40 -35.77
C PHE A 696 26.50 52.83 -35.23
N GLN A 697 26.77 53.00 -33.93
CA GLN A 697 26.94 54.31 -33.28
C GLN A 697 28.12 55.11 -33.86
N ALA A 698 29.23 54.44 -34.23
CA ALA A 698 30.36 55.09 -34.88
C ALA A 698 30.01 55.68 -36.27
N VAL A 699 29.12 55.02 -37.04
CA VAL A 699 28.62 55.57 -38.31
C VAL A 699 27.50 56.61 -38.08
N LYS A 700 26.68 56.45 -37.04
CA LYS A 700 25.58 57.36 -36.67
C LYS A 700 26.03 58.75 -36.20
N LYS A 701 27.25 58.88 -35.66
CA LYS A 701 27.81 60.13 -35.08
C LYS A 701 27.74 61.40 -35.96
N GLY A 702 27.50 61.28 -37.27
CA GLY A 702 27.30 62.44 -38.15
C GLY A 702 25.91 63.08 -38.10
N ASP A 703 24.89 62.43 -37.54
CA ASP A 703 23.49 62.86 -37.64
C ASP A 703 22.81 63.05 -36.28
N THR A 704 23.13 64.18 -35.64
CA THR A 704 22.61 64.57 -34.31
C THR A 704 21.10 64.85 -34.29
N SER A 705 20.43 64.94 -35.46
CA SER A 705 19.02 65.28 -35.58
C SER A 705 18.05 64.19 -35.07
N SER A 706 18.57 63.00 -34.76
CA SER A 706 17.81 61.82 -34.35
C SER A 706 17.71 61.61 -32.82
N ARG A 707 18.51 62.31 -32.01
CA ARG A 707 18.74 61.97 -30.60
C ARG A 707 17.52 62.17 -29.68
N GLU A 708 16.75 63.23 -29.87
CA GLU A 708 15.54 63.52 -29.07
C GLU A 708 14.43 62.49 -29.35
N ARG A 709 14.32 62.07 -30.63
CA ARG A 709 13.42 61.02 -31.08
C ARG A 709 13.82 59.64 -30.55
N GLU A 710 15.11 59.32 -30.57
CA GLU A 710 15.70 58.12 -29.98
C GLU A 710 15.42 58.01 -28.47
N GLN A 711 15.55 59.12 -27.72
CA GLN A 711 15.22 59.15 -26.30
C GLN A 711 13.71 58.93 -26.06
N ALA A 712 12.84 59.68 -26.74
CA ALA A 712 11.39 59.56 -26.59
C ALA A 712 10.88 58.14 -26.93
N LEU A 713 11.46 57.48 -27.94
CA LEU A 713 11.15 56.08 -28.27
C LEU A 713 11.64 55.11 -27.20
N GLN A 714 12.86 55.29 -26.68
CA GLN A 714 13.38 54.42 -25.62
C GLN A 714 12.62 54.59 -24.30
N ASP A 715 12.21 55.81 -23.95
CA ASP A 715 11.42 56.08 -22.73
C ASP A 715 10.04 55.39 -22.79
N LEU A 716 9.42 55.35 -23.98
CA LEU A 716 8.15 54.64 -24.19
C LEU A 716 8.33 53.10 -24.16
N GLU A 717 9.40 52.55 -24.75
CA GLU A 717 9.69 51.11 -24.65
C GLU A 717 10.02 50.70 -23.21
N ASN A 718 10.80 51.52 -22.49
CA ASN A 718 11.07 51.34 -21.06
C ASN A 718 9.78 51.38 -20.22
N ALA A 719 8.81 52.25 -20.58
CA ALA A 719 7.51 52.31 -19.92
C ALA A 719 6.64 51.07 -20.22
N HIS A 720 6.72 50.48 -21.41
CA HIS A 720 6.05 49.21 -21.73
C HIS A 720 6.65 48.02 -20.98
N MET A 721 7.98 47.92 -20.92
CA MET A 721 8.67 46.94 -20.06
C MET A 721 8.29 47.11 -18.59
N THR A 722 8.25 48.36 -18.10
CA THR A 722 7.82 48.67 -16.72
C THR A 722 6.37 48.30 -16.48
N TYR A 723 5.45 48.59 -17.41
CA TYR A 723 4.06 48.14 -17.35
C TYR A 723 3.97 46.61 -17.23
N LYS A 724 4.73 45.87 -18.04
CA LYS A 724 4.78 44.39 -17.98
C LYS A 724 5.46 43.84 -16.73
N GLN A 725 6.32 44.60 -16.06
CA GLN A 725 6.87 44.23 -14.75
C GLN A 725 5.82 44.49 -13.65
N VAL A 726 5.30 45.71 -13.53
CA VAL A 726 4.29 46.07 -12.52
C VAL A 726 3.03 45.21 -12.64
N MET A 727 2.57 44.87 -13.85
CA MET A 727 1.47 43.92 -14.04
C MET A 727 1.77 42.54 -13.44
N ARG A 728 3.00 42.00 -13.62
CA ARG A 728 3.41 40.70 -13.03
C ARG A 728 3.59 40.81 -11.52
N ASP A 729 4.18 41.89 -11.04
CA ASP A 729 4.36 42.16 -9.61
C ASP A 729 3.00 42.19 -8.90
N LEU A 730 2.01 42.90 -9.46
CA LEU A 730 0.64 43.00 -8.93
C LEU A 730 -0.15 41.69 -9.02
N GLU A 731 -0.06 40.95 -10.12
CA GLU A 731 -0.72 39.64 -10.24
C GLU A 731 -0.12 38.63 -9.23
N THR A 732 1.18 38.75 -8.93
CA THR A 732 1.89 37.97 -7.90
C THR A 732 1.47 38.38 -6.49
N GLY A 733 1.43 39.68 -6.17
CA GLY A 733 0.96 40.19 -4.88
C GLY A 733 -0.51 39.82 -4.60
N ARG A 734 -1.37 39.94 -5.62
CA ARG A 734 -2.76 39.47 -5.57
C ARG A 734 -2.85 37.97 -5.26
N LYS A 735 -2.00 37.13 -5.87
CA LYS A 735 -1.96 35.70 -5.53
C LYS A 735 -1.52 35.48 -4.08
N PHE A 736 -0.41 36.10 -3.67
CA PHE A 736 0.13 36.02 -2.31
C PHE A 736 -0.94 36.35 -1.25
N TYR A 737 -1.70 37.44 -1.43
CA TYR A 737 -2.75 37.81 -0.48
C TYR A 737 -3.96 36.85 -0.49
N ASN A 738 -4.22 36.09 -1.56
CA ASN A 738 -5.23 35.02 -1.55
C ASN A 738 -4.73 33.80 -0.78
N ASP A 739 -3.48 33.39 -1.03
CA ASP A 739 -2.85 32.27 -0.33
C ASP A 739 -2.72 32.58 1.18
N LEU A 740 -2.35 33.82 1.54
CA LEU A 740 -2.29 34.30 2.92
C LEU A 740 -3.68 34.40 3.58
N ALA A 741 -4.72 34.84 2.86
CA ALA A 741 -6.09 34.86 3.38
C ALA A 741 -6.57 33.46 3.81
N ALA A 742 -6.20 32.42 3.06
CA ALA A 742 -6.50 31.03 3.41
C ALA A 742 -5.74 30.57 4.66
N ILE A 743 -4.46 30.94 4.80
CA ILE A 743 -3.65 30.66 6.01
C ILE A 743 -4.23 31.36 7.24
N VAL A 744 -4.54 32.66 7.13
CA VAL A 744 -5.09 33.46 8.24
C VAL A 744 -6.48 32.98 8.66
N THR A 745 -7.30 32.52 7.71
CA THR A 745 -8.61 31.92 8.04
C THR A 745 -8.45 30.66 8.88
N ARG A 746 -7.49 29.78 8.53
CA ARG A 746 -7.17 28.58 9.33
C ARG A 746 -6.65 28.95 10.71
N PHE A 747 -5.72 29.90 10.81
CA PHE A 747 -5.23 30.44 12.09
C PHE A 747 -6.37 30.94 13.00
N ARG A 748 -7.32 31.71 12.45
CA ARG A 748 -8.51 32.18 13.20
C ARG A 748 -9.34 31.00 13.72
N ASP A 749 -9.55 29.97 12.90
CA ASP A 749 -10.36 28.81 13.30
C ASP A 749 -9.61 27.88 14.28
N GLU A 750 -8.29 27.77 14.18
CA GLU A 750 -7.43 27.14 15.20
C GLU A 750 -7.51 27.92 16.53
N CYS A 751 -7.46 29.25 16.50
CA CYS A 751 -7.70 30.10 17.68
C CYS A 751 -9.09 29.87 18.27
N ARG A 752 -10.15 29.86 17.44
CA ARG A 752 -11.53 29.68 17.89
C ARG A 752 -11.74 28.31 18.54
N ASN A 753 -11.17 27.25 17.97
CA ASN A 753 -11.22 25.90 18.52
C ASN A 753 -10.40 25.79 19.83
N PHE A 754 -9.23 26.45 19.90
CA PHE A 754 -8.45 26.55 21.13
C PHE A 754 -9.27 27.22 22.24
N VAL A 755 -9.82 28.41 22.02
CA VAL A 755 -10.65 29.12 23.01
C VAL A 755 -11.87 28.28 23.44
N TYR A 756 -12.51 27.55 22.52
CA TYR A 756 -13.62 26.65 22.86
C TYR A 756 -13.19 25.51 23.79
N THR A 757 -12.13 24.78 23.45
CA THR A 757 -11.58 23.71 24.30
C THR A 757 -11.15 24.24 25.66
N ARG A 758 -10.50 25.41 25.68
CA ARG A 758 -10.04 26.08 26.91
C ARG A 758 -11.19 26.55 27.80
N ARG A 759 -12.33 26.95 27.24
CA ARG A 759 -13.55 27.23 28.03
C ARG A 759 -14.20 25.95 28.56
N SER A 760 -14.16 24.85 27.81
CA SER A 760 -14.64 23.54 28.27
C SER A 760 -13.80 23.00 29.45
N GLU A 761 -12.46 23.01 29.32
CA GLU A 761 -11.52 22.71 30.42
C GLU A 761 -11.81 23.54 31.68
N ALA A 762 -12.02 24.85 31.49
CA ALA A 762 -12.32 25.77 32.59
C ALA A 762 -13.63 25.42 33.29
N GLN A 763 -14.69 25.08 32.55
CA GLN A 763 -15.98 24.66 33.12
C GLN A 763 -15.88 23.34 33.91
N VAL A 764 -15.09 22.36 33.44
CA VAL A 764 -14.85 21.12 34.19
C VAL A 764 -14.09 21.42 35.49
N LEU A 765 -13.04 22.24 35.44
CA LEU A 765 -12.29 22.63 36.64
C LEU A 765 -13.14 23.47 37.63
N GLU A 766 -14.00 24.37 37.17
CA GLU A 766 -14.97 25.06 38.04
C GLU A 766 -15.99 24.08 38.67
N ALA A 767 -16.42 23.06 37.93
CA ALA A 767 -17.33 22.02 38.43
C ALA A 767 -16.66 21.13 39.50
N ASP A 768 -15.43 20.66 39.25
CA ASP A 768 -14.65 19.89 40.22
C ASP A 768 -14.30 20.71 41.47
N LEU A 769 -13.90 21.97 41.29
CA LEU A 769 -13.61 22.88 42.41
C LEU A 769 -14.87 23.18 43.24
N SER A 770 -16.03 23.41 42.62
CA SER A 770 -17.29 23.63 43.35
C SER A 770 -17.75 22.37 44.09
N THR A 771 -17.65 21.20 43.46
CA THR A 771 -17.96 19.89 44.08
C THR A 771 -17.03 19.59 45.26
N SER A 772 -15.73 19.89 45.12
CA SER A 772 -14.73 19.75 46.19
C SER A 772 -14.98 20.71 47.36
N MET A 773 -15.36 21.97 47.08
CA MET A 773 -15.69 22.94 48.12
C MET A 773 -16.98 22.59 48.87
N GLU A 774 -18.01 22.10 48.18
CA GLU A 774 -19.24 21.67 48.85
C GLU A 774 -19.05 20.33 49.59
N GLY A 775 -18.22 19.42 49.05
CA GLY A 775 -17.77 18.22 49.76
C GLY A 775 -17.03 18.53 51.07
N MET A 776 -16.11 19.51 51.06
CA MET A 776 -15.46 20.01 52.27
C MET A 776 -16.46 20.60 53.28
N ARG A 777 -17.45 21.38 52.83
CA ARG A 777 -18.52 21.90 53.70
C ARG A 777 -19.37 20.79 54.32
N ILE A 778 -19.76 19.80 53.54
CA ILE A 778 -20.54 18.65 54.04
C ILE A 778 -19.70 17.85 55.03
N GLN A 779 -18.40 17.66 54.78
CA GLN A 779 -17.47 17.00 55.71
C GLN A 779 -17.29 17.79 57.01
N GLU A 780 -17.17 19.12 56.94
CA GLU A 780 -17.06 20.00 58.10
C GLU A 780 -18.36 20.02 58.93
N GLN A 781 -19.53 20.11 58.27
CA GLN A 781 -20.83 19.96 58.94
C GLN A 781 -20.98 18.59 59.60
N THR A 782 -20.61 17.51 58.90
CA THR A 782 -20.67 16.13 59.45
C THR A 782 -19.71 15.96 60.63
N GLN A 783 -18.51 16.53 60.57
CA GLN A 783 -17.55 16.48 61.68
C GLN A 783 -18.04 17.27 62.89
N ASN A 784 -18.72 18.39 62.68
CA ASN A 784 -19.35 19.17 63.75
C ASN A 784 -20.58 18.47 64.34
N GLN A 785 -21.40 17.79 63.52
CA GLN A 785 -22.49 16.93 64.02
C GLN A 785 -21.96 15.75 64.85
N LEU A 786 -20.92 15.05 64.37
CA LEU A 786 -20.28 13.95 65.11
C LEU A 786 -19.58 14.38 66.41
N ARG A 787 -19.16 15.65 66.51
CA ARG A 787 -18.71 16.24 67.79
C ARG A 787 -19.88 16.43 68.75
N ALA A 788 -20.95 17.09 68.31
CA ALA A 788 -22.16 17.30 69.12
C ALA A 788 -22.81 15.97 69.56
N GLU A 789 -22.79 14.94 68.71
CA GLU A 789 -23.31 13.62 69.03
C GLU A 789 -22.42 12.88 70.05
N LYS A 790 -21.09 13.00 69.96
CA LYS A 790 -20.17 12.49 71.00
C LYS A 790 -20.36 13.20 72.34
N GLU A 791 -20.56 14.51 72.34
CA GLU A 791 -20.85 15.30 73.54
C GLU A 791 -22.18 14.85 74.17
N ALA A 792 -23.22 14.61 73.37
CA ALA A 792 -24.49 14.05 73.82
C ALA A 792 -24.36 12.62 74.38
N GLN A 793 -23.55 11.76 73.76
CA GLN A 793 -23.29 10.40 74.26
C GLN A 793 -22.48 10.38 75.57
N GLN A 794 -21.51 11.29 75.73
CA GLN A 794 -20.79 11.46 77.01
C GLN A 794 -21.73 11.96 78.13
N ALA A 795 -22.64 12.90 77.82
CA ALA A 795 -23.67 13.33 78.76
C ALA A 795 -24.66 12.20 79.12
N ALA A 796 -24.96 11.28 78.20
CA ALA A 796 -25.77 10.09 78.46
C ALA A 796 -25.05 9.06 79.35
N GLN A 797 -23.76 8.78 79.11
CA GLN A 797 -22.97 7.87 79.95
C GLN A 797 -22.79 8.39 81.38
N GLN A 798 -22.60 9.71 81.57
CA GLN A 798 -22.59 10.32 82.91
C GLN A 798 -23.93 10.16 83.67
N ARG A 799 -25.07 10.02 82.96
CA ARG A 799 -26.37 9.70 83.59
C ARG A 799 -26.48 8.23 83.99
N GLN A 800 -25.98 7.30 83.18
CA GLN A 800 -26.02 5.86 83.51
C GLN A 800 -25.06 5.50 84.67
N ALA A 801 -23.92 6.18 84.80
CA ALA A 801 -22.99 5.99 85.92
C ALA A 801 -23.55 6.40 87.32
N ARG A 802 -24.78 6.91 87.39
CA ARG A 802 -25.41 7.44 88.62
C ARG A 802 -26.72 6.73 89.01
N GLY A 803 -26.96 5.54 88.47
CA GLY A 803 -28.24 4.82 88.56
C GLY A 803 -28.28 3.58 89.48
N PHE A 804 -27.58 3.57 90.63
CA PHE A 804 -27.55 2.39 91.52
C PHE A 804 -27.56 2.70 93.03
N ASN A 805 -28.55 3.46 93.52
CA ASN A 805 -29.05 3.26 94.89
C ASN A 805 -30.50 3.74 95.09
N ALA A 806 -31.19 3.12 96.06
CA ALA A 806 -32.41 3.50 96.78
C ALA A 806 -33.45 4.39 96.07
N GLY A 807 -34.64 3.81 95.84
CA GLY A 807 -35.88 4.56 95.60
C GLY A 807 -36.76 4.68 96.85
N GLY A 808 -37.85 5.44 96.74
CA GLY A 808 -38.89 5.58 97.77
C GLY A 808 -39.08 7.03 98.26
N GLY A 809 -40.30 7.54 98.21
CA GLY A 809 -40.62 8.91 98.66
C GLY A 809 -41.86 9.51 97.96
N SER A 810 -43.04 9.32 98.55
CA SER A 810 -44.29 9.96 98.12
C SER A 810 -44.33 11.44 98.53
N GLY A 811 -45.16 12.28 97.88
CA GLY A 811 -45.80 13.39 98.60
C GLY A 811 -45.97 14.77 97.93
N SER A 812 -46.97 14.90 97.04
CA SER A 812 -47.93 16.03 96.97
C SER A 812 -47.52 17.49 96.60
N ASN A 813 -48.52 18.15 95.98
CA ASN A 813 -48.80 19.60 95.91
C ASN A 813 -48.07 20.53 94.91
N ALA A 814 -48.84 21.53 94.47
CA ALA A 814 -48.59 22.57 93.46
C ALA A 814 -48.53 23.97 94.18
N PRO A 815 -48.59 25.17 93.53
CA PRO A 815 -48.83 25.48 92.11
C PRO A 815 -48.04 26.69 91.50
N SER A 816 -48.41 27.03 90.24
CA SER A 816 -48.49 28.39 89.66
C SER A 816 -47.25 29.22 89.27
N GLY A 817 -47.34 29.88 88.09
CA GLY A 817 -46.48 30.98 87.60
C GLY A 817 -45.32 30.56 86.67
N GLY A 818 -45.04 31.24 85.54
CA GLY A 818 -45.80 32.27 84.81
C GLY A 818 -44.93 33.08 83.82
N SER A 819 -45.41 33.30 82.58
CA SER A 819 -44.83 34.18 81.52
C SER A 819 -43.48 33.73 80.88
N THR A 820 -43.17 33.97 79.58
CA THR A 820 -43.92 34.64 78.48
C THR A 820 -43.48 34.20 77.06
N ARG A 821 -44.45 34.19 76.12
CA ARG A 821 -44.36 34.45 74.64
C ARG A 821 -43.64 33.49 73.64
N SER A 822 -44.49 32.69 72.98
CA SER A 822 -44.77 32.52 71.53
C SER A 822 -44.10 33.47 70.48
N PRO A 823 -44.17 33.19 69.14
CA PRO A 823 -45.07 32.30 68.35
C PRO A 823 -44.36 31.13 67.60
N THR A 824 -44.91 29.93 67.32
CA THR A 824 -46.21 29.43 66.79
C THR A 824 -46.42 29.52 65.27
N SER A 825 -46.53 28.34 64.63
CA SER A 825 -47.10 28.08 63.30
C SER A 825 -48.63 28.31 63.26
N PRO A 826 -49.29 28.06 62.12
CA PRO A 826 -50.45 27.14 62.19
C PRO A 826 -50.61 26.16 61.00
N SER A 827 -51.47 25.16 61.19
CA SER A 827 -52.11 24.30 60.17
C SER A 827 -53.45 24.94 59.70
N SER A 828 -54.42 24.33 58.99
CA SER A 828 -54.73 22.92 58.60
C SER A 828 -55.88 22.89 57.56
N GLY A 829 -56.05 21.75 56.86
CA GLY A 829 -57.25 21.41 56.06
C GLY A 829 -57.00 21.35 54.54
N SER A 830 -57.62 20.47 53.74
CA SER A 830 -58.60 19.39 54.02
C SER A 830 -58.62 18.32 52.89
N GLU A 831 -59.10 17.11 53.22
CA GLU A 831 -59.90 16.11 52.45
C GLU A 831 -60.05 16.20 50.89
N SER A 832 -60.17 15.11 50.10
CA SER A 832 -60.39 13.66 50.40
C SER A 832 -60.14 12.68 49.23
N THR A 833 -59.80 11.42 49.56
CA THR A 833 -60.08 10.11 48.88
C THR A 833 -59.91 9.87 47.36
N ALA A 834 -59.02 8.92 47.00
CA ALA A 834 -59.30 7.75 46.14
C ALA A 834 -58.16 6.69 46.22
N THR A 835 -58.46 5.40 46.02
CA THR A 835 -57.54 4.24 46.12
C THR A 835 -57.98 3.08 45.19
N PRO A 836 -57.20 1.99 45.00
CA PRO A 836 -55.75 1.85 44.81
C PRO A 836 -55.39 1.00 43.56
N MET A 837 -54.11 0.82 43.24
CA MET A 837 -53.65 -0.36 42.46
C MET A 837 -52.23 -0.80 42.89
N ALA A 838 -51.90 -2.08 42.71
CA ALA A 838 -50.76 -2.74 43.36
C ALA A 838 -49.43 -2.65 42.59
N ALA A 839 -48.32 -2.78 43.32
CA ALA A 839 -46.96 -2.71 42.79
C ALA A 839 -46.35 -4.08 42.44
N PRO A 840 -45.56 -4.19 41.35
CA PRO A 840 -44.58 -5.28 41.17
C PRO A 840 -43.35 -5.06 42.05
N MET A 841 -42.76 -6.15 42.56
CA MET A 841 -41.63 -6.12 43.50
C MET A 841 -40.27 -5.93 42.82
N PRO A 842 -39.38 -5.05 43.31
CA PRO A 842 -37.95 -5.17 43.09
C PRO A 842 -37.35 -6.17 44.08
N GLN A 843 -37.10 -7.41 43.66
CA GLN A 843 -36.42 -8.41 44.49
C GLN A 843 -34.90 -8.17 44.58
N ARG A 844 -34.33 -8.45 45.75
CA ARG A 844 -32.89 -8.51 46.07
C ARG A 844 -32.69 -9.66 47.08
N PRO A 845 -31.45 -10.19 47.28
CA PRO A 845 -30.33 -10.25 46.33
C PRO A 845 -29.67 -11.65 46.27
N ALA A 846 -28.98 -11.98 45.17
CA ALA A 846 -28.06 -13.12 45.13
C ALA A 846 -26.83 -12.84 44.25
N GLN A 847 -25.72 -12.52 44.93
CA GLN A 847 -24.31 -12.75 44.58
C GLN A 847 -23.94 -13.04 43.11
N ALA A 848 -23.27 -12.07 42.49
CA ALA A 848 -22.17 -12.30 41.55
C ALA A 848 -20.90 -11.64 42.13
N GLN A 849 -19.72 -12.25 41.95
CA GLN A 849 -18.48 -11.81 42.60
C GLN A 849 -17.68 -10.78 41.78
N GLN A 850 -16.76 -10.10 42.45
CA GLN A 850 -15.90 -9.04 41.91
C GLN A 850 -14.76 -9.57 41.04
N PRO A 851 -14.25 -8.78 40.08
CA PRO A 851 -12.82 -8.63 39.83
C PRO A 851 -12.21 -7.52 40.73
N PRO A 852 -10.93 -7.63 41.14
CA PRO A 852 -10.34 -6.79 42.21
C PRO A 852 -9.74 -5.44 41.74
N ALA A 853 -9.22 -4.68 42.70
CA ALA A 853 -8.72 -3.32 42.53
C ALA A 853 -7.36 -3.21 41.80
N VAL A 854 -7.12 -2.05 41.18
CA VAL A 854 -5.83 -1.65 40.61
C VAL A 854 -4.84 -1.32 41.74
N VAL A 855 -3.69 -1.99 41.76
CA VAL A 855 -2.53 -1.60 42.56
C VAL A 855 -1.73 -0.55 41.78
N GLY A 856 -1.36 0.55 42.43
CA GLY A 856 -0.61 1.64 41.80
C GLY A 856 0.82 1.26 41.43
N LEU A 857 1.35 1.88 40.37
CA LEU A 857 2.73 1.71 39.90
C LEU A 857 3.38 3.07 39.65
N GLN A 858 4.71 3.11 39.80
CA GLN A 858 5.49 4.34 39.96
C GLN A 858 5.68 5.11 38.65
N THR A 859 5.86 6.42 38.76
CA THR A 859 6.30 7.30 37.66
C THR A 859 7.73 6.94 37.19
N PRO A 860 7.93 6.54 35.92
CA PRO A 860 9.26 6.45 35.32
C PRO A 860 9.82 7.86 35.03
N GLN A 861 11.15 8.00 35.05
CA GLN A 861 11.81 9.28 34.77
C GLN A 861 11.82 9.60 33.27
N ILE A 862 11.74 10.89 32.94
CA ILE A 862 11.79 11.42 31.57
C ILE A 862 13.25 11.43 31.08
N PRO A 863 13.60 10.76 29.96
CA PRO A 863 14.89 10.95 29.29
C PRO A 863 14.96 12.33 28.63
N GLN A 864 16.09 13.03 28.75
CA GLN A 864 16.28 14.34 28.15
C GLN A 864 16.30 14.26 26.62
N GLN A 865 15.44 15.03 25.94
CA GLN A 865 15.55 15.22 24.48
C GLN A 865 16.71 16.16 24.14
N THR A 866 17.58 15.72 23.25
CA THR A 866 18.64 16.54 22.67
C THR A 866 18.08 17.57 21.69
N THR A 867 18.54 18.82 21.83
CA THR A 867 18.24 19.96 20.96
C THR A 867 18.43 19.68 19.47
N TRP A 868 17.51 20.18 18.64
CA TRP A 868 17.67 20.29 17.19
C TRP A 868 17.75 21.76 16.75
N GLN A 869 18.38 21.98 15.59
CA GLN A 869 18.91 23.27 15.16
C GLN A 869 17.93 24.11 14.32
N GLU A 870 18.27 25.39 14.18
CA GLU A 870 17.46 26.46 13.60
C GLU A 870 17.86 26.72 12.13
N GLY A 871 16.90 26.99 11.23
CA GLY A 871 17.21 27.52 9.88
C GLY A 871 16.57 26.89 8.64
N MET A 872 15.33 26.38 8.67
CA MET A 872 14.60 25.93 7.46
C MET A 872 13.20 26.58 7.33
N PRO A 873 12.81 27.09 6.14
CA PRO A 873 11.50 27.69 5.90
C PRO A 873 10.40 26.64 5.67
N ILE A 874 9.14 27.03 5.87
CA ILE A 874 7.95 26.17 5.72
C ILE A 874 7.37 26.29 4.30
N VAL A 875 7.11 25.15 3.66
CA VAL A 875 6.42 25.06 2.36
C VAL A 875 4.99 24.54 2.58
N PHE A 876 3.99 25.23 2.04
CA PHE A 876 2.58 24.84 2.17
C PHE A 876 2.14 23.85 1.08
N GLY A 877 1.64 22.68 1.50
CA GLY A 877 1.16 21.64 0.58
C GLY A 877 -0.13 22.02 -0.17
N GLY A 878 -0.11 21.85 -1.50
CA GLY A 878 -1.25 22.14 -2.38
C GLY A 878 -2.35 21.06 -2.35
N GLN A 879 -3.60 21.49 -2.26
CA GLN A 879 -4.77 20.61 -2.18
C GLN A 879 -5.31 20.29 -3.59
N GLN A 880 -5.19 19.05 -4.06
CA GLN A 880 -5.72 18.64 -5.37
C GLN A 880 -7.26 18.64 -5.38
N GLY A 881 -7.85 19.49 -6.22
CA GLY A 881 -9.29 19.51 -6.49
C GLY A 881 -9.67 18.48 -7.56
N ASN A 882 -10.72 17.71 -7.29
CA ASN A 882 -11.26 16.70 -8.22
C ASN A 882 -12.13 17.36 -9.29
N ALA A 883 -11.90 17.05 -10.58
CA ALA A 883 -12.65 17.59 -11.71
C ALA A 883 -12.86 16.54 -12.82
N THR A 884 -14.01 16.56 -13.49
CA THR A 884 -14.49 15.50 -14.38
C THR A 884 -14.79 15.98 -15.81
N ALA A 885 -14.74 15.03 -16.76
CA ALA A 885 -15.03 15.14 -18.21
C ALA A 885 -13.95 15.85 -19.08
N GLY A 886 -13.78 15.50 -20.36
CA GLY A 886 -14.32 14.34 -21.10
C GLY A 886 -14.16 14.40 -22.64
N ALA A 887 -14.23 13.22 -23.27
CA ALA A 887 -14.44 12.92 -24.71
C ALA A 887 -13.36 13.28 -25.78
N GLY A 888 -13.00 12.27 -26.60
CA GLY A 888 -12.37 12.39 -27.93
C GLY A 888 -10.83 12.51 -27.98
N GLY A 889 -10.10 11.92 -28.95
CA GLY A 889 -10.47 10.89 -29.93
C GLY A 889 -9.58 10.82 -31.20
N GLY A 890 -9.03 9.64 -31.53
CA GLY A 890 -8.66 9.22 -32.90
C GLY A 890 -7.19 9.30 -33.37
N GLY A 891 -6.63 8.14 -33.78
CA GLY A 891 -5.45 7.99 -34.67
C GLY A 891 -4.05 8.23 -34.08
N GLY A 892 -2.95 7.64 -34.60
CA GLY A 892 -2.81 6.61 -35.63
C GLY A 892 -1.36 6.49 -36.17
N GLY A 893 -0.91 5.28 -36.55
CA GLY A 893 0.47 4.99 -37.02
C GLY A 893 1.45 4.67 -35.87
N VAL A 894 2.22 3.58 -35.80
CA VAL A 894 2.89 2.67 -36.78
C VAL A 894 4.20 3.22 -37.35
N VAL A 895 5.32 2.68 -36.85
CA VAL A 895 6.68 2.43 -37.42
C VAL A 895 7.60 2.16 -36.20
N GLY A 896 8.53 1.19 -36.16
CA GLY A 896 8.93 0.21 -37.16
C GLY A 896 10.44 0.27 -37.45
N GLY A 897 11.28 -0.32 -36.61
CA GLY A 897 12.75 -0.32 -36.81
C GLY A 897 13.48 -1.36 -35.96
N GLU A 898 14.32 -2.17 -36.57
CA GLU A 898 15.06 -3.27 -35.93
C GLU A 898 16.55 -2.95 -35.67
N ARG A 899 17.08 -3.63 -34.65
CA ARG A 899 18.42 -4.26 -34.55
C ARG A 899 19.58 -3.73 -35.43
N GLN A 900 20.69 -3.39 -34.78
CA GLN A 900 21.93 -4.20 -34.73
C GLN A 900 22.93 -3.53 -33.75
N HIS A 901 23.49 -4.22 -32.74
CA HIS A 901 24.64 -5.13 -32.81
C HIS A 901 25.94 -4.52 -33.36
N VAL A 902 26.83 -4.12 -32.45
CA VAL A 902 28.29 -4.06 -32.67
C VAL A 902 28.96 -4.71 -31.46
N ASN A 903 29.85 -5.68 -31.68
CA ASN A 903 30.69 -6.27 -30.63
C ASN A 903 31.99 -5.46 -30.49
N GLY A 904 32.46 -5.29 -29.25
CA GLY A 904 33.78 -4.71 -28.97
C GLY A 904 34.31 -5.26 -27.65
N ALA A 905 35.17 -6.28 -27.70
CA ALA A 905 35.73 -6.93 -26.53
C ALA A 905 37.25 -6.72 -26.46
N ALA A 906 37.74 -6.28 -25.30
CA ALA A 906 39.14 -6.32 -24.91
C ALA A 906 39.20 -6.45 -23.37
N ALA A 907 40.13 -7.26 -22.87
CA ALA A 907 40.28 -7.53 -21.43
C ALA A 907 41.60 -6.92 -20.90
N GLY A 908 41.59 -6.48 -19.64
CA GLY A 908 42.75 -5.93 -18.95
C GLY A 908 42.52 -5.84 -17.44
N SER A 909 43.13 -6.76 -16.70
CA SER A 909 43.04 -6.89 -15.23
C SER A 909 44.34 -6.39 -14.56
N PRO A 910 44.42 -6.34 -13.22
CA PRO A 910 43.53 -5.63 -12.29
C PRO A 910 44.32 -4.73 -11.31
N GLU A 911 43.78 -3.58 -10.91
CA GLU A 911 44.43 -2.73 -9.89
C GLU A 911 43.86 -2.89 -8.48
N LYS A 912 44.67 -2.49 -7.50
CA LYS A 912 44.61 -2.97 -6.11
C LYS A 912 43.59 -2.22 -5.26
N GLN A 913 42.95 -2.94 -4.34
CA GLN A 913 42.30 -2.34 -3.18
C GLN A 913 43.33 -1.52 -2.37
N GLN A 914 43.00 -0.27 -2.05
CA GLN A 914 43.66 0.47 -0.98
C GLN A 914 42.71 0.53 0.23
N THR A 915 43.17 0.05 1.38
CA THR A 915 42.49 0.24 2.66
C THR A 915 42.61 1.69 3.11
N TRP A 916 41.51 2.25 3.59
CA TRP A 916 41.45 3.62 4.12
C TRP A 916 42.07 3.70 5.53
N ASP A 917 42.88 4.73 5.77
CA ASP A 917 43.54 5.01 7.05
C ASP A 917 42.78 6.13 7.80
N PRO A 918 42.15 5.84 8.95
CA PRO A 918 41.39 6.84 9.72
C PRO A 918 42.24 7.95 10.37
N SER A 919 43.57 7.89 10.32
CA SER A 919 44.45 8.82 11.06
C SER A 919 44.64 10.19 10.40
N GLN A 920 44.26 10.37 9.13
CA GLN A 920 44.44 11.64 8.41
C GLN A 920 43.15 12.47 8.35
N GLY A 921 43.01 13.40 9.30
CA GLY A 921 41.89 14.33 9.37
C GLY A 921 41.78 15.30 8.18
N LEU A 922 40.56 15.47 7.67
CA LEU A 922 40.25 16.32 6.52
C LEU A 922 40.54 17.80 6.78
N LYS A 923 41.45 18.39 5.99
CA LYS A 923 41.58 19.85 5.85
C LYS A 923 40.73 20.33 4.69
N PHE A 924 39.75 21.19 4.97
CA PHE A 924 39.08 21.98 3.94
C PHE A 924 40.03 23.10 3.45
N MET A 925 40.10 23.27 2.12
CA MET A 925 40.56 24.52 1.49
C MET A 925 39.41 25.12 0.69
N PRO A 926 39.23 26.46 0.71
CA PRO A 926 38.09 27.10 0.05
C PRO A 926 38.34 27.32 -1.45
N ARG A 927 37.28 27.14 -2.23
CA ARG A 927 36.98 27.83 -3.48
C ARG A 927 35.48 28.07 -3.56
#